data_AF-A0A5B1LNG8-F1
#
_entry.id   AF-A0A5B1LNG8-F1
#
_cell.length_a   1.000
_cell.length_b   1.000
_cell.length_c   1.000
_cell.angle_alpha   90.00
_cell.angle_beta   90.00
_cell.angle_gamma   90.00
#
_symmetry.space_group_name_H-M   'P 1'
#
loop_
_entity.id
_entity.type
_entity.pdbx_description
1 polymer ?
#
loop_
_entity_poly.entity_id
_entity_poly.type
_entity_poly.pdbx_seq_one_letter_code
_entity_poly.pdbx_strand_id
1 'polypeptide(L)'
;MRTQTTPARAMLGAVALALTGLAAVSPPSLAAPARPHPPSAVTPGMNGQIVFASARDGDFEIYRMSADGSGQTRLTAVAGDDLDPTYSPDGRQILFTSQRDGNREIYRMDADGTDQTRLTASPADDHSPAWSPDGMSIVFTSQRDGNAEIYRMDADGTDQTRLTDNSALDFDATYSPDGLLIAFVSSRDGNQELYRMGTDGTSQSRLTFNNAADTAPAYSPNGTSIAFASNRDGNVEIYRILANGIGTTRLTNSPNPDDFPAYSPDSQQIVFASARDGGYEIYTMDDEGSDQVRVTINAAIDYAPSWGPAYAECQGRVATISGTNAGDTLVGTPGADVITGLGGSDTIDGRGGADIICGGSGTDVVSYANHDGAVIADLTGGTGDDGSEEDGPQGARDSIASDVEQLTGGNGDDTLTGSSIANTISGGPGDDRISGGVGNDTLSGATGDDIVHGDDGNDTLTGSSGDDDLNGGDGTDSATAGTGDDTLAGGDGADSLNGSSGDDVLSGGDADDTLSGGTGDDLLRGREGDDLLDGGPDGDTLVGGPGTDTVTYGNADVGGVVASIGAGTGDDGNVIDGPAGLRDTIHATVENLIGSSGKDTLTGNGLDNILNGGSGADSLYGLGGADLLQAADGIKDTKLDCGGDLDYPAQRDAIDPSAASCTGIEGTP
;
A
#
# COMPACT_ATOMS: atom_id res chain seq x y z
N MET A 1 -12.89 32.25 -48.56
CA MET A 1 -12.08 33.49 -48.44
C MET A 1 -11.74 33.60 -46.95
N ARG A 2 -10.55 33.23 -46.46
CA ARG A 2 -9.31 34.06 -46.43
C ARG A 2 -9.66 35.51 -46.08
N THR A 3 -9.25 36.14 -44.98
CA THR A 3 -7.97 36.16 -44.25
C THR A 3 -8.19 37.07 -43.02
N GLN A 4 -7.73 36.70 -41.82
CA GLN A 4 -6.49 37.20 -41.18
C GLN A 4 -6.28 38.73 -41.24
N THR A 5 -6.15 39.38 -40.07
CA THR A 5 -4.90 40.01 -39.58
C THR A 5 -5.17 41.16 -38.58
N THR A 6 -4.63 41.01 -37.38
CA THR A 6 -4.19 42.09 -36.48
C THR A 6 -2.98 42.81 -37.09
N PRO A 7 -2.70 44.07 -36.70
CA PRO A 7 -1.51 44.33 -35.87
C PRO A 7 -1.78 45.38 -34.78
N ALA A 8 -1.38 45.17 -33.53
CA ALA A 8 -0.04 45.33 -32.96
C ALA A 8 0.51 46.78 -32.90
N ARG A 9 0.59 47.26 -31.64
CA ARG A 9 1.75 47.92 -30.99
C ARG A 9 2.12 49.34 -31.46
N ALA A 10 2.77 50.19 -30.67
CA ALA A 10 3.14 50.34 -29.26
C ALA A 10 3.94 51.67 -29.22
N MET A 11 4.24 52.20 -28.03
CA MET A 11 5.35 53.11 -27.65
C MET A 11 4.86 54.25 -26.74
N LEU A 12 5.54 54.66 -25.68
CA LEU A 12 6.79 54.24 -25.02
C LEU A 12 6.86 55.03 -23.70
N GLY A 13 7.52 54.48 -22.67
CA GLY A 13 7.81 55.21 -21.44
C GLY A 13 8.48 54.36 -20.37
N ALA A 14 9.57 53.69 -20.73
CA ALA A 14 10.45 52.92 -19.84
C ALA A 14 11.46 53.82 -19.11
N VAL A 15 11.90 53.42 -17.91
CA VAL A 15 13.30 53.49 -17.38
C VAL A 15 13.39 52.44 -16.24
N ALA A 16 13.98 51.26 -16.48
CA ALA A 16 15.38 50.82 -16.24
C ALA A 16 15.64 50.40 -14.76
N LEU A 17 16.31 49.29 -14.41
CA LEU A 17 17.62 48.76 -14.82
C LEU A 17 17.74 47.33 -14.18
N ALA A 18 17.85 46.18 -14.86
CA ALA A 18 18.97 45.58 -15.61
C ALA A 18 20.20 45.14 -14.76
N LEU A 19 20.52 43.83 -14.73
CA LEU A 19 21.75 43.19 -15.28
C LEU A 19 21.77 41.66 -14.97
N THR A 20 21.66 40.77 -15.98
CA THR A 20 22.72 39.92 -16.63
C THR A 20 23.20 38.72 -15.81
N GLY A 21 23.42 37.51 -16.32
CA GLY A 21 23.35 36.96 -17.69
C GLY A 21 23.94 35.52 -17.75
N LEU A 22 23.38 34.72 -18.67
CA LEU A 22 23.91 33.58 -19.45
C LEU A 22 24.87 32.50 -18.87
N ALA A 23 24.32 31.27 -18.83
CA ALA A 23 24.62 30.11 -19.70
C ALA A 23 25.63 29.00 -19.31
N ALA A 24 25.14 27.78 -19.56
CA ALA A 24 25.78 26.57 -20.13
C ALA A 24 25.95 25.33 -19.22
N VAL A 25 25.68 24.17 -19.84
CA VAL A 25 25.38 22.82 -19.29
C VAL A 25 26.63 21.93 -19.23
N SER A 26 26.70 20.98 -18.28
CA SER A 26 27.68 19.87 -18.18
C SER A 26 27.11 18.67 -17.37
N PRO A 27 27.67 17.44 -17.52
CA PRO A 27 26.93 16.18 -17.71
C PRO A 27 26.53 15.45 -16.40
N PRO A 28 25.69 14.39 -16.44
CA PRO A 28 25.40 13.61 -15.25
C PRO A 28 26.62 12.79 -14.85
N SER A 29 27.04 12.94 -13.59
CA SER A 29 28.02 12.08 -12.92
C SER A 29 27.24 11.13 -12.01
N LEU A 30 27.47 9.83 -12.18
CA LEU A 30 26.82 8.74 -11.43
C LEU A 30 26.72 9.04 -9.93
N ALA A 31 25.49 8.96 -9.41
CA ALA A 31 25.19 8.92 -7.99
C ALA A 31 25.81 7.66 -7.37
N ALA A 32 26.34 7.81 -6.15
CA ALA A 32 26.71 6.69 -5.30
C ALA A 32 25.47 5.81 -5.01
N PRO A 33 25.62 4.50 -4.77
CA PRO A 33 24.48 3.61 -4.54
C PRO A 33 23.61 4.14 -3.40
N ALA A 34 22.30 4.20 -3.64
CA ALA A 34 21.31 4.55 -2.63
C ALA A 34 21.51 3.64 -1.41
N ARG A 35 21.56 4.24 -0.22
CA ARG A 35 21.37 3.47 1.01
C ARG A 35 19.90 3.06 1.07
N PRO A 36 19.57 1.88 1.65
CA PRO A 36 18.19 1.44 1.77
C PRO A 36 17.36 2.53 2.46
N HIS A 37 16.22 2.88 1.86
CA HIS A 37 15.21 3.69 2.53
C HIS A 37 14.67 2.88 3.72
N PRO A 38 14.56 3.48 4.92
CA PRO A 38 13.70 2.91 5.96
C PRO A 38 12.26 2.88 5.44
N PRO A 39 11.43 1.90 5.86
CA PRO A 39 10.02 1.87 5.51
C PRO A 39 9.36 3.21 5.84
N SER A 40 8.57 3.74 4.91
CA SER A 40 7.76 4.93 5.14
C SER A 40 6.81 4.66 6.31
N ALA A 41 6.69 5.64 7.21
CA ALA A 41 5.73 5.57 8.32
C ALA A 41 4.32 5.33 7.79
N VAL A 42 3.61 4.42 8.46
CA VAL A 42 2.17 4.17 8.32
C VAL A 42 1.45 5.52 8.24
N THR A 43 0.58 5.70 7.24
CA THR A 43 -0.28 6.89 7.13
C THR A 43 -1.60 6.53 7.81
N PRO A 44 -1.83 6.87 9.08
CA PRO A 44 -2.98 6.38 9.84
C PRO A 44 -4.18 7.34 9.73
N GLY A 45 -5.42 6.89 9.96
CA GLY A 45 -6.64 7.68 9.65
C GLY A 45 -6.98 8.87 10.57
N MET A 46 -8.06 9.61 10.22
CA MET A 46 -8.56 10.86 10.86
C MET A 46 -8.99 10.75 12.35
N ASN A 47 -9.14 9.55 12.93
CA ASN A 47 -9.88 9.32 14.20
C ASN A 47 -9.05 8.69 15.34
N GLY A 48 -7.77 9.05 15.48
CA GLY A 48 -6.96 8.66 16.64
C GLY A 48 -7.49 9.23 17.97
N GLN A 49 -7.28 8.52 19.09
CA GLN A 49 -7.54 9.07 20.44
C GLN A 49 -6.49 10.14 20.78
N ILE A 50 -6.89 11.15 21.56
CA ILE A 50 -5.98 12.18 22.07
C ILE A 50 -5.75 11.95 23.56
N VAL A 51 -4.49 11.93 23.98
CA VAL A 51 -4.12 11.99 25.41
C VAL A 51 -3.54 13.36 25.74
N PHE A 52 -3.79 13.86 26.95
CA PHE A 52 -3.37 15.19 27.39
C PHE A 52 -3.31 15.26 28.91
N ALA A 53 -2.56 16.23 29.45
CA ALA A 53 -2.49 16.49 30.89
C ALA A 53 -3.57 17.51 31.32
N SER A 54 -4.24 17.28 32.45
CA SER A 54 -5.32 18.14 32.95
C SER A 54 -5.25 18.38 34.45
N ALA A 55 -5.35 19.63 34.88
CA ALA A 55 -5.32 20.02 36.31
C ALA A 55 -6.69 19.94 37.01
N ARG A 56 -7.67 19.27 36.40
CA ARG A 56 -9.06 19.31 36.89
C ARG A 56 -9.28 18.66 38.26
N ASP A 57 -8.32 17.87 38.73
CA ASP A 57 -8.39 17.12 39.99
C ASP A 57 -7.50 17.67 41.12
N GLY A 58 -6.84 18.81 40.89
CA GLY A 58 -6.02 19.51 41.88
C GLY A 58 -4.52 19.45 41.56
N ASP A 59 -4.03 18.30 41.13
CA ASP A 59 -2.78 18.07 40.40
C ASP A 59 -3.06 17.77 38.93
N PHE A 60 -2.01 17.80 38.10
CA PHE A 60 -2.12 17.38 36.70
C PHE A 60 -2.18 15.85 36.60
N GLU A 61 -3.11 15.37 35.77
CA GLU A 61 -3.33 13.95 35.53
C GLU A 61 -3.48 13.70 34.04
N ILE A 62 -3.15 12.49 33.57
CA ILE A 62 -3.31 12.11 32.17
C ILE A 62 -4.76 11.76 31.90
N TYR A 63 -5.31 12.39 30.88
CA TYR A 63 -6.64 12.16 30.34
C TYR A 63 -6.54 11.66 28.91
N ARG A 64 -7.51 10.84 28.51
CA ARG A 64 -7.75 10.43 27.13
C ARG A 64 -9.11 10.94 26.66
N MET A 65 -9.23 11.32 25.39
CA MET A 65 -10.48 11.70 24.75
C MET A 65 -10.48 11.27 23.27
N SER A 66 -11.66 11.25 22.67
CA SER A 66 -11.79 11.17 21.21
C SER A 66 -11.33 12.49 20.55
N ALA A 67 -10.96 12.44 19.27
CA ALA A 67 -10.49 13.61 18.51
C ALA A 67 -11.47 14.81 18.53
N ASP A 68 -12.77 14.53 18.62
CA ASP A 68 -13.83 15.54 18.74
C ASP A 68 -13.99 16.15 20.15
N GLY A 69 -13.16 15.73 21.11
CA GLY A 69 -13.18 16.18 22.51
C GLY A 69 -14.11 15.40 23.43
N SER A 70 -14.88 14.45 22.89
CA SER A 70 -15.80 13.61 23.66
C SER A 70 -15.07 12.49 24.43
N GLY A 71 -15.79 11.80 25.32
CA GLY A 71 -15.25 10.58 25.97
C GLY A 71 -14.10 10.80 26.96
N GLN A 72 -13.93 12.02 27.49
CA GLN A 72 -12.80 12.35 28.36
C GLN A 72 -12.73 11.45 29.60
N THR A 73 -11.64 10.70 29.73
CA THR A 73 -11.42 9.70 30.79
C THR A 73 -10.07 9.93 31.45
N ARG A 74 -10.04 9.96 32.79
CA ARG A 74 -8.81 10.05 33.59
C ARG A 74 -8.11 8.69 33.60
N LEU A 75 -6.82 8.64 33.25
CA LEU A 75 -5.99 7.43 33.20
C LEU A 75 -5.08 7.28 34.42
N THR A 76 -4.65 8.38 35.02
CA THR A 76 -3.78 8.39 36.20
C THR A 76 -4.48 9.03 37.39
N ALA A 77 -4.16 8.62 38.62
CA ALA A 77 -4.78 9.20 39.82
C ALA A 77 -3.89 9.21 41.06
N VAL A 78 -2.59 8.98 40.87
CA VAL A 78 -1.64 8.90 41.97
C VAL A 78 -1.11 10.30 42.22
N ALA A 79 -1.24 10.78 43.46
CA ALA A 79 -0.88 12.14 43.81
C ALA A 79 0.52 12.57 43.31
N GLY A 80 0.57 13.70 42.61
CA GLY A 80 1.73 14.21 41.89
C GLY A 80 1.35 14.58 40.46
N ASP A 81 1.99 15.60 39.89
CA ASP A 81 1.71 16.00 38.51
C ASP A 81 2.17 14.92 37.52
N ASP A 82 1.24 14.44 36.70
CA ASP A 82 1.47 13.59 35.53
C ASP A 82 1.31 14.42 34.24
N LEU A 83 2.37 14.49 33.43
CA LEU A 83 2.56 15.44 32.32
C LEU A 83 3.10 14.76 31.06
N ASP A 84 3.09 15.47 29.94
CA ASP A 84 3.75 15.09 28.68
C ASP A 84 3.39 13.67 28.18
N PRO A 85 2.11 13.31 28.05
CA PRO A 85 1.72 12.00 27.58
C PRO A 85 2.02 11.81 26.09
N THR A 86 2.42 10.61 25.69
CA THR A 86 2.62 10.25 24.28
C THR A 86 2.28 8.79 24.00
N TYR A 87 1.54 8.55 22.93
CA TYR A 87 1.17 7.21 22.48
C TYR A 87 2.37 6.46 21.88
N SER A 88 2.44 5.16 22.12
CA SER A 88 3.28 4.26 21.33
C SER A 88 2.81 4.22 19.88
N PRO A 89 3.70 3.90 18.91
CA PRO A 89 3.34 3.85 17.49
C PRO A 89 2.20 2.88 17.16
N ASP A 90 2.01 1.83 17.97
CA ASP A 90 0.93 0.85 17.87
C ASP A 90 -0.34 1.23 18.67
N GLY A 91 -0.31 2.36 19.39
CA GLY A 91 -1.44 2.85 20.20
C GLY A 91 -1.71 2.07 21.49
N ARG A 92 -0.95 1.00 21.80
CA ARG A 92 -1.20 0.11 22.95
C ARG A 92 -0.75 0.70 24.28
N GLN A 93 0.23 1.61 24.26
CA GLN A 93 0.89 2.13 25.46
C GLN A 93 1.00 3.64 25.44
N ILE A 94 1.13 4.23 26.63
CA ILE A 94 1.33 5.66 26.82
C ILE A 94 2.57 5.85 27.69
N LEU A 95 3.52 6.66 27.22
CA LEU A 95 4.56 7.23 28.09
C LEU A 95 4.07 8.53 28.68
N PHE A 96 4.50 8.84 29.88
CA PHE A 96 4.22 10.12 30.53
C PHE A 96 5.28 10.42 31.59
N THR A 97 5.41 11.69 31.91
CA THR A 97 6.23 12.18 33.02
C THR A 97 5.39 12.21 34.29
N SER A 98 5.92 11.81 35.44
CA SER A 98 5.20 11.76 36.71
C SER A 98 6.05 12.26 37.86
N GLN A 99 5.45 13.04 38.78
CA GLN A 99 6.08 13.53 40.00
C GLN A 99 5.77 12.69 41.25
N ARG A 100 5.07 11.56 41.10
CA ARG A 100 4.56 10.76 42.24
C ARG A 100 5.64 10.25 43.20
N ASP A 101 6.90 10.23 42.76
CA ASP A 101 8.05 9.76 43.53
C ASP A 101 8.96 10.89 44.08
N GLY A 102 8.52 12.15 43.99
CA GLY A 102 9.18 13.32 44.59
C GLY A 102 10.06 14.16 43.65
N ASN A 103 10.31 13.66 42.45
CA ASN A 103 10.91 14.33 41.28
C ASN A 103 10.22 13.83 40.01
N ARG A 104 10.44 14.50 38.87
CA ARG A 104 9.87 14.05 37.58
C ARG A 104 10.61 12.82 37.07
N GLU A 105 9.85 11.81 36.69
CA GLU A 105 10.34 10.53 36.17
C GLU A 105 9.44 10.04 35.04
N ILE A 106 9.98 9.20 34.15
CA ILE A 106 9.24 8.64 33.03
C ILE A 106 8.56 7.35 33.46
N TYR A 107 7.28 7.26 33.13
CA TYR A 107 6.46 6.08 33.31
C TYR A 107 5.89 5.64 31.97
N ARG A 108 5.53 4.36 31.93
CA ARG A 108 4.74 3.75 30.87
C ARG A 108 3.48 3.16 31.47
N MET A 109 2.39 3.19 30.74
CA MET A 109 1.14 2.48 31.07
C MET A 109 0.54 1.90 29.80
N ASP A 110 -0.39 0.97 29.96
CA ASP A 110 -1.25 0.56 28.86
C ASP A 110 -2.22 1.70 28.50
N ALA A 111 -2.72 1.74 27.27
CA ALA A 111 -3.52 2.85 26.75
C ALA A 111 -4.86 3.05 27.49
N ASP A 112 -5.29 2.05 28.27
CA ASP A 112 -6.45 2.11 29.16
C ASP A 112 -6.14 2.67 30.56
N GLY A 113 -4.86 2.96 30.86
CA GLY A 113 -4.37 3.50 32.12
C GLY A 113 -3.86 2.45 33.11
N THR A 114 -3.92 1.16 32.76
CA THR A 114 -3.42 0.06 33.60
C THR A 114 -1.91 -0.15 33.46
N ASP A 115 -1.35 -1.06 34.26
CA ASP A 115 0.06 -1.47 34.21
C ASP A 115 1.11 -0.35 34.24
N GLN A 116 0.83 0.69 35.03
CA GLN A 116 1.72 1.84 35.23
C GLN A 116 3.07 1.41 35.83
N THR A 117 4.13 1.57 35.06
CA THR A 117 5.49 1.11 35.37
C THR A 117 6.47 2.28 35.24
N ARG A 118 7.30 2.49 36.27
CA ARG A 118 8.37 3.50 36.27
C ARG A 118 9.56 3.01 35.42
N LEU A 119 10.04 3.83 34.49
CA LEU A 119 11.16 3.51 33.60
C LEU A 119 12.48 4.17 34.02
N THR A 120 12.43 5.36 34.60
CA THR A 120 13.63 6.09 35.08
C THR A 120 13.65 6.20 36.61
N ALA A 121 14.83 6.30 37.23
CA ALA A 121 14.96 6.42 38.68
C ALA A 121 16.09 7.37 39.11
N SER A 122 16.22 8.48 38.38
CA SER A 122 17.25 9.49 38.59
C SER A 122 16.95 10.33 39.85
N PRO A 123 17.96 10.86 40.58
CA PRO A 123 17.68 11.87 41.61
C PRO A 123 17.37 13.26 41.02
N ALA A 124 17.48 13.43 39.70
CA ALA A 124 17.15 14.65 38.97
C ALA A 124 15.86 14.44 38.15
N ASP A 125 15.32 15.52 37.60
CA ASP A 125 14.13 15.44 36.76
C ASP A 125 14.43 14.78 35.41
N ASP A 126 13.62 13.79 35.05
CA ASP A 126 13.51 13.15 33.74
C ASP A 126 12.09 13.42 33.19
N HIS A 127 11.97 13.99 31.99
CA HIS A 127 10.69 14.45 31.43
C HIS A 127 10.69 14.52 29.88
N SER A 128 9.55 14.92 29.29
CA SER A 128 9.33 15.03 27.84
C SER A 128 9.72 13.75 27.07
N PRO A 129 9.14 12.57 27.38
CA PRO A 129 9.45 11.34 26.67
C PRO A 129 8.85 11.34 25.25
N ALA A 130 9.52 10.66 24.32
CA ALA A 130 8.99 10.35 22.99
C ALA A 130 9.43 8.97 22.53
N TRP A 131 8.50 8.21 21.95
CA TRP A 131 8.77 6.92 21.34
C TRP A 131 9.54 7.05 20.03
N SER A 132 10.43 6.09 19.76
CA SER A 132 10.87 5.83 18.40
C SER A 132 9.73 5.26 17.56
N PRO A 133 9.73 5.46 16.22
CA PRO A 133 8.65 4.97 15.35
C PRO A 133 8.49 3.44 15.34
N ASP A 134 9.54 2.71 15.68
CA ASP A 134 9.52 1.25 15.83
C ASP A 134 9.09 0.78 17.24
N GLY A 135 8.79 1.71 18.16
CA GLY A 135 8.41 1.42 19.54
C GLY A 135 9.51 0.80 20.40
N MET A 136 10.74 0.65 19.91
CA MET A 136 11.80 -0.06 20.63
C MET A 136 12.62 0.85 21.57
N SER A 137 12.53 2.15 21.41
CA SER A 137 13.37 3.13 22.11
C SER A 137 12.60 4.35 22.54
N ILE A 138 13.15 5.06 23.53
CA ILE A 138 12.55 6.25 24.09
C ILE A 138 13.63 7.32 24.17
N VAL A 139 13.36 8.50 23.61
CA VAL A 139 14.16 9.71 23.89
C VAL A 139 13.48 10.54 24.95
N PHE A 140 14.27 11.22 25.77
CA PHE A 140 13.77 12.04 26.85
C PHE A 140 14.77 13.10 27.30
N THR A 141 14.28 14.07 28.04
CA THR A 141 15.11 15.10 28.68
C THR A 141 15.48 14.66 30.09
N SER A 142 16.75 14.78 30.49
CA SER A 142 17.20 14.53 31.85
C SER A 142 18.13 15.63 32.35
N GLN A 143 18.01 15.97 33.64
CA GLN A 143 18.83 16.98 34.30
C GLN A 143 19.96 16.38 35.16
N ARG A 144 20.21 15.08 35.05
CA ARG A 144 21.13 14.34 35.93
C ARG A 144 22.59 14.81 35.87
N ASP A 145 22.97 15.50 34.80
CA ASP A 145 24.33 16.01 34.57
C ASP A 145 24.50 17.52 34.84
N GLY A 146 23.51 18.17 35.46
CA GLY A 146 23.59 19.55 35.95
C GLY A 146 22.93 20.62 35.05
N ASN A 147 22.52 20.23 33.85
CA ASN A 147 21.67 20.96 32.90
C ASN A 147 20.77 19.95 32.15
N ALA A 148 19.73 20.46 31.47
CA ALA A 148 18.86 19.62 30.65
C ALA A 148 19.61 19.12 29.41
N GLU A 149 19.58 17.81 29.20
CA GLU A 149 20.22 17.12 28.08
C GLU A 149 19.31 16.01 27.55
N ILE A 150 19.48 15.63 26.28
CA ILE A 150 18.74 14.54 25.66
C ILE A 150 19.40 13.21 25.96
N TYR A 151 18.60 12.24 26.40
CA TYR A 151 18.98 10.85 26.60
C TYR A 151 18.10 9.94 25.75
N ARG A 152 18.61 8.75 25.48
CA ARG A 152 17.86 7.62 24.91
C ARG A 152 17.91 6.45 25.88
N MET A 153 16.85 5.67 25.92
CA MET A 153 16.79 4.36 26.58
C MET A 153 16.04 3.36 25.70
N ASP A 154 16.15 2.08 26.02
CA ASP A 154 15.28 1.07 25.42
C ASP A 154 13.87 1.17 26.00
N ALA A 155 12.86 0.66 25.28
CA ALA A 155 11.45 0.77 25.64
C ALA A 155 11.10 0.24 27.05
N ASP A 156 11.91 -0.67 27.58
CA ASP A 156 11.77 -1.24 28.93
C ASP A 156 12.46 -0.41 30.04
N GLY A 157 13.09 0.71 29.68
CA GLY A 157 13.80 1.62 30.59
C GLY A 157 15.30 1.33 30.75
N THR A 158 15.83 0.29 30.11
CA THR A 158 17.25 -0.08 30.18
C THR A 158 18.11 0.71 29.19
N ASP A 159 19.44 0.52 29.24
CA ASP A 159 20.41 1.10 28.31
C ASP A 159 20.36 2.64 28.13
N GLN A 160 20.12 3.34 29.24
CA GLN A 160 20.07 4.80 29.27
C GLN A 160 21.42 5.43 28.87
N THR A 161 21.40 6.20 27.78
CA THR A 161 22.58 6.80 27.15
C THR A 161 22.34 8.29 26.88
N ARG A 162 23.32 9.13 27.20
CA ARG A 162 23.28 10.58 26.92
C ARG A 162 23.62 10.86 25.46
N LEU A 163 22.81 11.67 24.77
CA LEU A 163 22.99 12.03 23.36
C LEU A 163 23.58 13.43 23.16
N THR A 164 23.29 14.36 24.06
CA THR A 164 23.83 15.73 24.01
C THR A 164 24.73 16.02 25.21
N ASP A 165 25.85 16.72 24.99
CA ASP A 165 26.76 17.13 26.07
C ASP A 165 27.33 18.52 25.84
N ASN A 166 26.68 19.54 26.39
CA ASN A 166 27.15 20.91 26.31
C ASN A 166 26.64 21.74 27.51
N SER A 167 26.93 23.04 27.54
CA SER A 167 26.50 23.91 28.64
C SER A 167 25.12 24.55 28.43
N ALA A 168 24.50 24.33 27.27
CA ALA A 168 23.16 24.84 26.98
C ALA A 168 22.10 23.86 27.48
N LEU A 169 20.86 24.33 27.56
CA LEU A 169 19.71 23.46 27.76
C LEU A 169 19.33 22.81 26.43
N ASP A 170 19.28 21.48 26.41
CA ASP A 170 18.78 20.64 25.32
C ASP A 170 17.59 19.80 25.85
N PHE A 171 16.40 19.96 25.25
CA PHE A 171 15.15 19.36 25.76
C PHE A 171 14.09 19.17 24.65
N ASP A 172 12.94 18.55 24.99
CA ASP A 172 11.81 18.28 24.08
C ASP A 172 12.22 17.61 22.77
N ALA A 173 12.78 16.40 22.88
CA ALA A 173 13.20 15.61 21.74
C ALA A 173 12.04 14.78 21.16
N THR A 174 11.99 14.67 19.83
CA THR A 174 11.06 13.80 19.09
C THR A 174 11.78 13.13 17.93
N TYR A 175 11.38 11.90 17.60
CA TYR A 175 11.92 11.17 16.46
C TYR A 175 11.29 11.64 15.14
N SER A 176 12.08 11.63 14.07
CA SER A 176 11.50 11.66 12.72
C SER A 176 10.76 10.34 12.44
N PRO A 177 9.73 10.34 11.59
CA PRO A 177 8.92 9.13 11.34
C PRO A 177 9.70 7.97 10.72
N ASP A 178 10.81 8.28 10.02
CA ASP A 178 11.74 7.30 9.44
C ASP A 178 12.73 6.72 10.47
N GLY A 179 12.70 7.19 11.73
CA GLY A 179 13.57 6.75 12.81
C GLY A 179 15.04 7.14 12.66
N LEU A 180 15.40 8.00 11.70
CA LEU A 180 16.80 8.33 11.41
C LEU A 180 17.31 9.56 12.16
N LEU A 181 16.42 10.47 12.53
CA LEU A 181 16.75 11.75 13.13
C LEU A 181 15.97 11.98 14.42
N ILE A 182 16.52 12.85 15.26
CA ILE A 182 15.85 13.40 16.43
C ILE A 182 15.80 14.92 16.24
N ALA A 183 14.61 15.52 16.26
CA ALA A 183 14.46 16.97 16.44
C ALA A 183 14.38 17.28 17.93
N PHE A 184 14.98 18.38 18.37
CA PHE A 184 14.99 18.78 19.78
C PHE A 184 15.21 20.29 19.90
N VAL A 185 14.92 20.85 21.07
CA VAL A 185 15.16 22.26 21.38
C VAL A 185 16.55 22.43 21.99
N SER A 186 17.32 23.43 21.53
CA SER A 186 18.59 23.82 22.14
C SER A 186 18.68 25.32 22.37
N SER A 187 19.32 25.72 23.47
CA SER A 187 19.59 27.13 23.80
C SER A 187 21.02 27.59 23.48
N ARG A 188 21.80 26.77 22.76
CA ARG A 188 23.24 27.00 22.56
C ARG A 188 23.61 28.25 21.77
N ASP A 189 22.65 28.83 21.05
CA ASP A 189 22.83 30.05 20.26
C ASP A 189 22.26 31.32 20.90
N GLY A 190 21.88 31.26 22.19
CA GLY A 190 21.45 32.42 22.99
C GLY A 190 19.93 32.57 23.14
N ASN A 191 19.14 31.80 22.38
CA ASN A 191 17.71 31.61 22.50
C ASN A 191 17.35 30.13 22.23
N GLN A 192 16.13 29.71 22.57
CA GLN A 192 15.64 28.35 22.32
C GLN A 192 15.29 28.20 20.84
N GLU A 193 15.92 27.24 20.17
CA GLU A 193 15.78 27.01 18.75
C GLU A 193 15.70 25.51 18.46
N LEU A 194 15.09 25.15 17.34
CA LEU A 194 15.02 23.75 16.93
C LEU A 194 16.35 23.31 16.32
N TYR A 195 16.81 22.14 16.73
CA TYR A 195 17.94 21.42 16.18
C TYR A 195 17.49 20.04 15.76
N ARG A 196 18.31 19.40 14.92
CA ARG A 196 18.21 17.98 14.63
C ARG A 196 19.56 17.30 14.79
N MET A 197 19.55 16.01 15.08
CA MET A 197 20.73 15.15 15.18
C MET A 197 20.42 13.74 14.68
N GLY A 198 21.45 12.93 14.43
CA GLY A 198 21.28 11.49 14.27
C GLY A 198 20.87 10.84 15.59
N THR A 199 20.25 9.66 15.53
CA THR A 199 19.78 8.92 16.72
C THR A 199 20.90 8.49 17.68
N ASP A 200 22.15 8.53 17.23
CA ASP A 200 23.36 8.32 18.03
C ASP A 200 23.91 9.59 18.69
N GLY A 201 23.20 10.72 18.55
CA GLY A 201 23.59 12.03 19.08
C GLY A 201 24.56 12.83 18.19
N THR A 202 25.00 12.27 17.05
CA THR A 202 25.95 12.93 16.14
C THR A 202 25.27 13.86 15.14
N SER A 203 26.07 14.57 14.33
CA SER A 203 25.58 15.37 13.20
C SER A 203 24.57 16.47 13.57
N GLN A 204 24.72 17.06 14.76
CA GLN A 204 23.82 18.09 15.27
C GLN A 204 23.84 19.34 14.37
N SER A 205 22.65 19.80 13.95
CA SER A 205 22.48 20.97 13.09
C SER A 205 21.23 21.76 13.47
N ARG A 206 21.30 23.08 13.35
CA ARG A 206 20.20 23.99 13.66
C ARG A 206 19.17 24.02 12.52
N LEU A 207 17.89 24.02 12.85
CA LEU A 207 16.75 24.05 11.92
C LEU A 207 16.13 25.44 11.78
N THR A 208 15.87 26.12 12.90
CA THR A 208 15.27 27.46 12.92
C THR A 208 16.35 28.52 13.07
N PHE A 209 16.14 29.74 12.55
CA PHE A 209 17.16 30.80 12.60
C PHE A 209 16.53 32.16 12.89
N ASN A 210 16.23 32.44 14.16
CA ASN A 210 15.69 33.74 14.57
C ASN A 210 16.09 34.11 16.00
N ASN A 211 15.48 35.17 16.56
CA ASN A 211 15.73 35.66 17.93
C ASN A 211 14.57 35.33 18.89
N ALA A 212 13.58 34.56 18.44
CA ALA A 212 12.43 34.14 19.19
C ALA A 212 12.71 32.76 19.83
N ALA A 213 11.91 32.35 20.81
CA ALA A 213 11.96 30.97 21.29
C ALA A 213 11.12 30.11 20.34
N ASP A 214 11.73 29.05 19.79
CA ASP A 214 11.08 27.98 19.04
C ASP A 214 11.16 26.67 19.86
N THR A 215 10.02 26.08 20.19
CA THR A 215 9.88 24.96 21.14
C THR A 215 8.87 23.90 20.66
N ALA A 216 8.77 22.77 21.38
CA ALA A 216 7.80 21.70 21.14
C ALA A 216 7.74 21.21 19.68
N PRO A 217 8.85 20.71 19.10
CA PRO A 217 8.83 20.16 17.75
C PRO A 217 7.98 18.88 17.68
N ALA A 218 7.14 18.78 16.65
CA ALA A 218 6.38 17.58 16.31
C ALA A 218 6.47 17.31 14.81
N TYR A 219 7.02 16.16 14.43
CA TYR A 219 7.06 15.75 13.02
C TYR A 219 5.65 15.40 12.54
N SER A 220 5.34 15.74 11.28
CA SER A 220 4.20 15.15 10.60
C SER A 220 4.49 13.67 10.33
N PRO A 221 3.53 12.75 10.54
CA PRO A 221 3.73 11.32 10.28
C PRO A 221 4.24 11.00 8.87
N ASN A 222 3.82 11.77 7.86
CA ASN A 222 4.36 11.66 6.49
C ASN A 222 5.82 12.16 6.31
N GLY A 223 6.47 12.66 7.36
CA GLY A 223 7.87 13.09 7.38
C GLY A 223 8.18 14.41 6.64
N THR A 224 7.17 15.08 6.08
CA THR A 224 7.39 16.26 5.23
C THR A 224 7.66 17.54 6.00
N SER A 225 7.16 17.66 7.23
CA SER A 225 7.18 18.90 7.99
C SER A 225 7.32 18.69 9.50
N ILE A 226 7.60 19.78 10.20
CA ILE A 226 7.67 19.85 11.66
C ILE A 226 6.76 21.01 12.08
N ALA A 227 5.74 20.73 12.89
CA ALA A 227 4.99 21.74 13.62
C ALA A 227 5.73 22.08 14.90
N PHE A 228 5.68 23.34 15.33
CA PHE A 228 6.37 23.81 16.53
C PHE A 228 5.76 25.11 17.05
N ALA A 229 6.00 25.42 18.32
CA ALA A 229 5.57 26.65 18.95
C ALA A 229 6.64 27.74 18.82
N SER A 230 6.25 28.98 18.50
CA SER A 230 7.19 30.10 18.37
C SER A 230 6.63 31.42 18.85
N ASN A 231 7.43 32.22 19.57
CA ASN A 231 7.03 33.56 20.01
C ASN A 231 7.47 34.72 19.09
N ARG A 232 7.80 34.42 17.83
CA ARG A 232 8.38 35.42 16.89
C ARG A 232 7.48 36.61 16.57
N ASP A 233 6.17 36.46 16.75
CA ASP A 233 5.18 37.50 16.49
C ASP A 233 4.62 38.17 17.78
N GLY A 234 5.25 37.91 18.93
CA GLY A 234 5.00 38.60 20.21
C GLY A 234 4.38 37.74 21.31
N ASN A 235 3.53 36.78 20.95
CA ASN A 235 3.06 35.67 21.78
C ASN A 235 3.40 34.34 21.10
N VAL A 236 3.32 33.24 21.85
CA VAL A 236 3.61 31.88 21.34
C VAL A 236 2.47 31.45 20.41
N GLU A 237 2.82 30.98 19.22
CA GLU A 237 1.88 30.56 18.17
C GLU A 237 2.42 29.30 17.48
N ILE A 238 1.56 28.54 16.82
CA ILE A 238 1.98 27.34 16.09
C ILE A 238 2.47 27.72 14.70
N TYR A 239 3.65 27.20 14.33
CA TYR A 239 4.26 27.31 13.01
C TYR A 239 4.57 25.93 12.46
N ARG A 240 4.70 25.86 11.14
CA ARG A 240 5.17 24.70 10.38
C ARG A 240 6.43 25.06 9.63
N ILE A 241 7.41 24.17 9.63
CA ILE A 241 8.60 24.25 8.78
C ILE A 241 8.76 22.94 8.01
N LEU A 242 9.28 22.95 6.78
CA LEU A 242 9.62 21.70 6.11
C LEU A 242 10.69 20.96 6.94
N ALA A 243 10.66 19.64 6.96
CA ALA A 243 11.59 18.81 7.74
C ALA A 243 13.08 19.08 7.38
N ASN A 244 13.33 19.56 6.16
CA ASN A 244 14.66 19.98 5.72
C ASN A 244 15.15 21.32 6.33
N GLY A 245 14.28 22.09 6.99
CA GLY A 245 14.56 23.38 7.62
C GLY A 245 14.27 24.60 6.73
N ILE A 246 13.58 24.44 5.59
CA ILE A 246 13.26 25.51 4.65
C ILE A 246 11.78 25.88 4.77
N GLY A 247 11.46 27.17 4.63
CA GLY A 247 10.08 27.63 4.48
C GLY A 247 9.29 27.49 5.78
N THR A 248 9.15 28.60 6.51
CA THR A 248 8.34 28.63 7.73
C THR A 248 7.02 29.33 7.48
N THR A 249 5.93 28.68 7.90
CA THR A 249 4.55 29.17 7.79
C THR A 249 3.93 29.27 9.17
N ARG A 250 3.19 30.34 9.45
CA ARG A 250 2.42 30.51 10.67
C ARG A 250 1.05 29.85 10.50
N LEU A 251 0.64 29.00 11.44
CA LEU A 251 -0.65 28.29 11.40
C LEU A 251 -1.70 28.97 12.28
N THR A 252 -1.34 29.42 13.48
CA THR A 252 -2.29 30.08 14.39
C THR A 252 -2.12 31.60 14.44
N ASN A 253 -3.17 32.34 14.82
CA ASN A 253 -3.11 33.78 15.08
C ASN A 253 -4.00 34.19 16.25
N SER A 254 -3.59 33.83 17.47
CA SER A 254 -4.32 34.07 18.70
C SER A 254 -3.78 35.32 19.43
N PRO A 255 -4.60 36.01 20.28
CA PRO A 255 -4.10 37.04 21.18
C PRO A 255 -3.40 36.46 22.44
N ASN A 256 -3.49 35.15 22.66
CA ASN A 256 -2.90 34.43 23.79
C ASN A 256 -2.08 33.23 23.29
N PRO A 257 -1.17 32.66 24.09
CA PRO A 257 -0.29 31.58 23.66
C PRO A 257 -1.01 30.33 23.10
N ASP A 258 -0.51 29.81 21.97
CA ASP A 258 -0.77 28.47 21.45
C ASP A 258 0.55 27.66 21.49
N ASP A 259 0.53 26.43 22.01
CA ASP A 259 1.72 25.61 22.27
C ASP A 259 1.43 24.11 22.13
N PHE A 260 2.48 23.28 22.20
CA PHE A 260 2.42 21.81 22.18
C PHE A 260 1.63 21.22 20.99
N PRO A 261 2.04 21.50 19.73
CA PRO A 261 1.39 20.89 18.58
C PRO A 261 1.73 19.38 18.49
N ALA A 262 0.77 18.58 18.07
CA ALA A 262 0.95 17.20 17.65
C ALA A 262 0.07 16.93 16.42
N TYR A 263 0.61 16.23 15.42
CA TYR A 263 -0.16 15.90 14.22
C TYR A 263 -1.15 14.79 14.50
N SER A 264 -2.30 14.84 13.83
CA SER A 264 -3.12 13.65 13.62
C SER A 264 -2.34 12.61 12.85
N PRO A 265 -2.74 11.35 12.95
CA PRO A 265 -2.02 10.29 12.30
C PRO A 265 -1.91 10.54 10.77
N ASP A 266 -2.99 10.93 10.09
CA ASP A 266 -3.01 11.12 8.63
C ASP A 266 -2.21 12.32 8.15
N SER A 267 -1.59 13.07 9.07
CA SER A 267 -0.91 14.33 8.82
C SER A 267 -1.82 15.45 8.31
N GLN A 268 -3.14 15.32 8.36
CA GLN A 268 -4.10 16.31 7.85
C GLN A 268 -4.61 17.28 8.92
N GLN A 269 -4.43 16.96 10.20
CA GLN A 269 -4.83 17.81 11.32
C GLN A 269 -3.70 17.97 12.33
N ILE A 270 -3.83 18.98 13.17
CA ILE A 270 -2.92 19.26 14.29
C ILE A 270 -3.78 19.50 15.53
N VAL A 271 -3.50 18.77 16.61
CA VAL A 271 -3.96 19.09 17.96
C VAL A 271 -2.92 19.96 18.66
N PHE A 272 -3.36 20.94 19.44
CA PHE A 272 -2.49 21.85 20.18
C PHE A 272 -3.18 22.41 21.42
N ALA A 273 -2.43 22.99 22.34
CA ALA A 273 -2.97 23.67 23.52
C ALA A 273 -3.06 25.18 23.27
N SER A 274 -4.17 25.82 23.65
CA SER A 274 -4.38 27.26 23.48
C SER A 274 -4.91 27.93 24.74
N ALA A 275 -4.30 29.05 25.12
CA ALA A 275 -4.71 29.89 26.24
C ALA A 275 -5.77 30.94 25.86
N ARG A 276 -6.38 30.86 24.68
CA ARG A 276 -7.24 31.93 24.13
C ARG A 276 -8.51 32.23 24.94
N ASP A 277 -8.92 31.33 25.84
CA ASP A 277 -10.15 31.43 26.63
C ASP A 277 -9.95 31.58 28.15
N GLY A 278 -8.79 32.04 28.61
CA GLY A 278 -8.54 32.31 30.03
C GLY A 278 -7.91 31.16 30.83
N GLY A 279 -7.43 30.13 30.12
CA GLY A 279 -6.65 28.97 30.57
C GLY A 279 -6.27 28.15 29.33
N TYR A 280 -5.22 27.31 29.41
CA TYR A 280 -4.92 26.41 28.29
C TYR A 280 -6.01 25.35 28.17
N GLU A 281 -6.52 25.20 26.97
CA GLU A 281 -7.47 24.17 26.56
C GLU A 281 -6.96 23.52 25.28
N ILE A 282 -7.42 22.31 24.97
CA ILE A 282 -7.00 21.60 23.77
C ILE A 282 -7.84 22.04 22.58
N TYR A 283 -7.19 22.24 21.45
CA TYR A 283 -7.74 22.64 20.17
C TYR A 283 -7.26 21.72 19.06
N THR A 284 -8.06 21.56 18.01
CA THR A 284 -7.67 20.92 16.75
C THR A 284 -7.75 21.93 15.61
N MET A 285 -7.06 21.68 14.51
CA MET A 285 -7.10 22.44 13.26
C MET A 285 -6.68 21.55 12.09
N ASP A 286 -6.96 21.95 10.86
CA ASP A 286 -6.32 21.32 9.70
C ASP A 286 -4.81 21.65 9.64
N ASP A 287 -4.06 20.91 8.83
CA ASP A 287 -2.60 21.06 8.71
C ASP A 287 -2.17 22.38 8.06
N GLU A 288 -3.10 23.11 7.45
CA GLU A 288 -2.92 24.45 6.90
C GLU A 288 -3.26 25.58 7.90
N GLY A 289 -3.76 25.22 9.09
CA GLY A 289 -4.08 26.13 10.19
C GLY A 289 -5.49 26.72 10.19
N SER A 290 -6.36 26.31 9.26
CA SER A 290 -7.79 26.62 9.27
C SER A 290 -8.59 25.70 10.21
N ASP A 291 -9.89 25.98 10.34
CA ASP A 291 -10.84 25.14 11.09
C ASP A 291 -10.41 24.85 12.54
N GLN A 292 -9.90 25.87 13.22
CA GLN A 292 -9.53 25.78 14.62
C GLN A 292 -10.76 25.57 15.54
N VAL A 293 -10.84 24.40 16.17
CA VAL A 293 -11.93 23.99 17.05
C VAL A 293 -11.42 23.72 18.46
N ARG A 294 -12.09 24.25 19.47
CA ARG A 294 -11.83 23.95 20.89
C ARG A 294 -12.46 22.60 21.24
N VAL A 295 -11.68 21.65 21.76
CA VAL A 295 -12.13 20.28 22.07
C VAL A 295 -12.15 19.96 23.57
N THR A 296 -11.45 20.71 24.43
CA THR A 296 -11.72 20.69 25.88
C THR A 296 -12.46 21.94 26.31
N ILE A 297 -13.48 21.79 27.17
CA ILE A 297 -14.22 22.92 27.73
C ILE A 297 -14.39 22.72 29.22
N ASN A 298 -13.42 23.21 29.99
CA ASN A 298 -13.54 23.28 31.43
C ASN A 298 -12.86 24.53 32.01
N ALA A 299 -12.74 24.60 33.33
CA ALA A 299 -12.15 25.74 34.03
C ALA A 299 -10.72 25.46 34.53
N ALA A 300 -10.20 24.25 34.27
CA ALA A 300 -8.85 23.84 34.60
C ALA A 300 -7.90 24.20 33.45
N ILE A 301 -6.67 23.70 33.54
CA ILE A 301 -5.65 23.85 32.51
C ILE A 301 -5.50 22.47 31.88
N ASP A 302 -5.67 22.38 30.56
CA ASP A 302 -5.41 21.21 29.75
C ASP A 302 -4.27 21.52 28.77
N TYR A 303 -3.23 20.69 28.72
CA TYR A 303 -2.08 20.95 27.86
C TYR A 303 -1.32 19.67 27.47
N ALA A 304 -0.30 19.84 26.61
CA ALA A 304 0.55 18.78 26.07
C ALA A 304 -0.25 17.61 25.44
N PRO A 305 -1.09 17.88 24.43
CA PRO A 305 -1.81 16.81 23.74
C PRO A 305 -0.86 15.95 22.90
N SER A 306 -1.16 14.66 22.81
CA SER A 306 -0.59 13.72 21.85
C SER A 306 -1.72 12.96 21.16
N TRP A 307 -1.63 12.85 19.85
CA TRP A 307 -2.60 12.16 19.02
C TRP A 307 -2.10 10.74 18.71
N GLY A 308 -2.81 9.73 19.20
CA GLY A 308 -2.46 8.32 18.97
C GLY A 308 -2.91 7.83 17.60
N PRO A 309 -2.37 6.71 17.11
CA PRO A 309 -2.84 6.06 15.88
C PRO A 309 -4.31 5.63 16.01
N ALA A 310 -4.96 5.39 14.87
CA ALA A 310 -6.30 4.79 14.82
C ALA A 310 -6.23 3.27 15.09
N TYR A 311 -5.67 2.86 16.23
CA TYR A 311 -5.76 1.48 16.72
C TYR A 311 -6.40 1.52 18.11
N ALA A 312 -7.61 0.96 18.22
CA ALA A 312 -8.23 0.67 19.49
C ALA A 312 -8.19 -0.84 19.71
N GLU A 313 -7.22 -1.31 20.47
CA GLU A 313 -7.24 -2.70 20.89
C GLU A 313 -8.51 -3.05 21.64
N CYS A 314 -9.06 -4.21 21.33
CA CYS A 314 -10.24 -4.79 21.96
C CYS A 314 -10.03 -5.06 23.45
N GLN A 315 -8.75 -5.13 23.87
CA GLN A 315 -8.37 -5.39 25.25
C GLN A 315 -8.75 -4.20 26.14
N GLY A 316 -9.66 -4.45 27.09
CA GLY A 316 -10.15 -3.46 28.05
C GLY A 316 -11.50 -2.81 27.68
N ARG A 317 -12.02 -3.00 26.45
CA ARG A 317 -13.37 -2.57 26.08
C ARG A 317 -14.39 -3.66 26.42
N VAL A 318 -15.52 -3.26 27.00
CA VAL A 318 -16.63 -4.20 27.24
C VAL A 318 -17.33 -4.43 25.90
N ALA A 319 -17.17 -5.63 25.37
CA ALA A 319 -17.87 -6.05 24.16
C ALA A 319 -19.39 -5.89 24.32
N THR A 320 -20.04 -5.30 23.33
CA THR A 320 -21.51 -5.31 23.21
C THR A 320 -21.97 -6.68 22.72
N ILE A 321 -21.16 -7.31 21.86
CA ILE A 321 -21.40 -8.62 21.29
C ILE A 321 -20.13 -9.46 21.43
N SER A 322 -20.25 -10.65 22.02
CA SER A 322 -19.15 -11.61 22.12
C SER A 322 -19.58 -12.96 21.56
N GLY A 323 -18.69 -13.55 20.75
CA GLY A 323 -18.75 -14.93 20.31
C GLY A 323 -18.28 -15.90 21.40
N THR A 324 -17.77 -17.03 20.95
CA THR A 324 -17.35 -18.18 21.73
C THR A 324 -15.95 -18.65 21.27
N ASN A 325 -15.50 -19.84 21.68
CA ASN A 325 -14.25 -20.40 21.17
C ASN A 325 -14.49 -21.33 19.95
N ALA A 326 -15.63 -21.17 19.27
CA ALA A 326 -15.99 -21.88 18.05
C ALA A 326 -16.43 -20.84 17.00
N GLY A 327 -16.38 -21.20 15.72
CA GLY A 327 -16.79 -20.27 14.65
C GLY A 327 -18.24 -19.82 14.79
N ASP A 328 -18.42 -18.51 14.87
CA ASP A 328 -19.66 -17.80 15.12
C ASP A 328 -20.03 -16.88 13.93
N THR A 329 -21.31 -16.53 13.83
CA THR A 329 -21.79 -15.44 12.97
C THR A 329 -22.30 -14.34 13.86
N LEU A 330 -21.57 -13.24 13.93
CA LEU A 330 -21.85 -12.11 14.78
C LEU A 330 -22.42 -10.98 13.93
N VAL A 331 -23.52 -10.40 14.40
CA VAL A 331 -24.21 -9.33 13.70
C VAL A 331 -24.48 -8.22 14.69
N GLY A 332 -23.94 -7.04 14.38
CA GLY A 332 -24.10 -5.80 15.12
C GLY A 332 -25.50 -5.24 15.07
N THR A 333 -25.63 -4.06 15.65
CA THR A 333 -26.81 -3.22 15.65
C THR A 333 -26.57 -2.03 14.73
N PRO A 334 -27.61 -1.27 14.33
CA PRO A 334 -27.40 -0.05 13.51
C PRO A 334 -26.70 1.12 14.22
N GLY A 335 -25.90 0.87 15.26
CA GLY A 335 -25.11 1.91 15.92
C GLY A 335 -23.91 1.29 16.64
N ALA A 336 -22.91 2.12 16.92
CA ALA A 336 -21.59 1.71 17.40
C ALA A 336 -21.57 0.55 18.41
N ASP A 337 -20.97 -0.55 17.99
CA ASP A 337 -20.77 -1.81 18.68
C ASP A 337 -19.28 -2.08 18.97
N VAL A 338 -19.05 -2.96 19.94
CA VAL A 338 -17.74 -3.58 20.17
C VAL A 338 -17.95 -5.08 20.05
N ILE A 339 -17.49 -5.66 18.95
CA ILE A 339 -17.74 -7.04 18.56
C ILE A 339 -16.46 -7.84 18.73
N THR A 340 -16.51 -8.92 19.51
CA THR A 340 -15.35 -9.81 19.74
C THR A 340 -15.70 -11.25 19.40
N GLY A 341 -15.05 -11.83 18.40
CA GLY A 341 -15.21 -13.24 17.99
C GLY A 341 -14.70 -14.23 19.04
N LEU A 342 -13.53 -13.95 19.61
CA LEU A 342 -12.77 -14.75 20.57
C LEU A 342 -11.98 -15.90 19.92
N GLY A 343 -12.60 -17.01 19.55
CA GLY A 343 -11.85 -18.07 18.87
C GLY A 343 -12.73 -18.94 18.00
N GLY A 344 -12.11 -19.61 17.02
CA GLY A 344 -12.85 -20.14 15.88
C GLY A 344 -12.72 -19.19 14.69
N SER A 345 -13.27 -19.60 13.54
CA SER A 345 -13.34 -18.76 12.34
C SER A 345 -14.70 -18.10 12.29
N ASP A 346 -14.73 -16.80 12.53
CA ASP A 346 -15.93 -16.00 12.74
C ASP A 346 -16.31 -15.20 11.50
N THR A 347 -17.59 -14.89 11.35
CA THR A 347 -18.11 -13.94 10.35
C THR A 347 -18.80 -12.80 11.08
N ILE A 348 -18.34 -11.58 10.85
CA ILE A 348 -18.75 -10.41 11.59
C ILE A 348 -19.33 -9.36 10.62
N ASP A 349 -20.58 -8.99 10.84
CA ASP A 349 -21.27 -7.90 10.16
C ASP A 349 -21.57 -6.82 11.22
N GLY A 350 -20.89 -5.68 11.14
CA GLY A 350 -21.09 -4.56 12.05
C GLY A 350 -22.48 -3.91 11.92
N ARG A 351 -23.03 -3.93 10.71
CA ARG A 351 -24.12 -3.06 10.24
C ARG A 351 -23.66 -1.60 10.26
N GLY A 352 -24.59 -0.66 10.51
CA GLY A 352 -24.28 0.76 10.45
C GLY A 352 -23.73 1.30 11.78
N GLY A 353 -23.03 2.43 11.70
CA GLY A 353 -22.36 3.08 12.81
C GLY A 353 -20.93 2.58 13.02
N ALA A 354 -20.04 3.46 13.50
CA ALA A 354 -18.63 3.11 13.67
C ALA A 354 -18.39 2.06 14.77
N ASP A 355 -18.08 0.85 14.34
CA ASP A 355 -17.87 -0.30 15.20
C ASP A 355 -16.40 -0.53 15.55
N ILE A 356 -16.16 -1.39 16.53
CA ILE A 356 -14.85 -1.96 16.82
C ILE A 356 -14.98 -3.46 16.70
N ILE A 357 -14.30 -4.02 15.71
CA ILE A 357 -14.43 -5.42 15.32
C ILE A 357 -13.14 -6.17 15.62
N CYS A 358 -13.26 -7.30 16.29
CA CYS A 358 -12.15 -8.15 16.69
C CYS A 358 -12.47 -9.60 16.33
N GLY A 359 -11.66 -10.22 15.49
CA GLY A 359 -11.84 -11.63 15.13
C GLY A 359 -11.46 -12.54 16.30
N GLY A 360 -10.26 -12.34 16.84
CA GLY A 360 -9.71 -13.15 17.92
C GLY A 360 -8.77 -14.21 17.36
N SER A 361 -9.10 -15.48 17.50
CA SER A 361 -8.20 -16.58 17.10
C SER A 361 -8.85 -17.51 16.11
N GLY A 362 -8.41 -17.48 14.87
CA GLY A 362 -8.90 -18.37 13.84
C GLY A 362 -8.68 -17.76 12.47
N THR A 363 -9.73 -17.71 11.67
CA THR A 363 -9.69 -17.01 10.38
C THR A 363 -11.01 -16.28 10.26
N ASP A 364 -10.97 -14.97 10.41
CA ASP A 364 -12.14 -14.16 10.71
C ASP A 364 -12.47 -13.25 9.53
N VAL A 365 -13.76 -13.12 9.21
CA VAL A 365 -14.31 -12.29 8.14
C VAL A 365 -15.00 -11.08 8.73
N VAL A 366 -14.72 -9.90 8.19
CA VAL A 366 -15.63 -8.74 8.27
C VAL A 366 -16.40 -8.63 6.95
N SER A 367 -17.72 -8.58 7.03
CA SER A 367 -18.62 -8.61 5.88
C SER A 367 -19.54 -7.38 5.84
N TYR A 368 -19.54 -6.72 4.69
CA TYR A 368 -20.41 -5.60 4.33
C TYR A 368 -21.47 -6.01 3.29
N ALA A 369 -21.68 -7.31 3.05
CA ALA A 369 -22.53 -7.82 1.96
C ALA A 369 -23.99 -7.36 1.97
N ASN A 370 -24.47 -6.82 3.11
CA ASN A 370 -25.82 -6.27 3.24
C ASN A 370 -25.89 -4.76 2.90
N HIS A 371 -24.77 -4.16 2.51
CA HIS A 371 -24.65 -2.74 2.26
C HIS A 371 -24.89 -2.42 0.78
N ASP A 372 -25.68 -1.36 0.50
CA ASP A 372 -26.11 -1.02 -0.87
C ASP A 372 -25.20 0.04 -1.56
N GLY A 373 -24.40 0.78 -0.78
CA GLY A 373 -23.42 1.77 -1.24
C GLY A 373 -21.98 1.23 -1.35
N ALA A 374 -21.05 2.13 -1.69
CA ALA A 374 -19.62 1.85 -1.83
C ALA A 374 -18.91 1.77 -0.47
N VAL A 375 -18.25 0.64 -0.20
CA VAL A 375 -17.49 0.31 1.00
C VAL A 375 -16.00 0.64 0.78
N ILE A 376 -15.31 1.17 1.78
CA ILE A 376 -13.84 1.31 1.78
C ILE A 376 -13.28 0.61 3.02
N ALA A 377 -12.71 -0.60 2.87
CA ALA A 377 -12.13 -1.36 3.98
C ALA A 377 -10.64 -1.67 3.76
N ASP A 378 -9.85 -1.57 4.82
CA ASP A 378 -8.39 -1.66 4.80
C ASP A 378 -7.88 -2.37 6.07
N LEU A 379 -7.32 -3.56 5.90
CA LEU A 379 -6.75 -4.37 6.98
C LEU A 379 -5.31 -3.95 7.37
N THR A 380 -4.61 -3.12 6.59
CA THR A 380 -3.28 -2.58 6.95
C THR A 380 -3.38 -1.52 8.06
N GLY A 381 -4.44 -0.71 8.01
CA GLY A 381 -4.74 0.35 8.97
C GLY A 381 -5.84 -0.02 9.98
N GLY A 382 -6.52 -1.15 9.76
CA GLY A 382 -7.60 -1.63 10.61
C GLY A 382 -8.84 -0.75 10.53
N THR A 383 -9.25 -0.34 9.34
CA THR A 383 -10.43 0.53 9.13
C THR A 383 -11.42 -0.08 8.14
N GLY A 384 -12.70 0.08 8.40
CA GLY A 384 -13.79 -0.27 7.47
C GLY A 384 -14.77 0.89 7.34
N ASP A 385 -15.07 1.34 6.15
CA ASP A 385 -16.09 2.36 5.89
C ASP A 385 -17.19 1.66 5.11
N ASP A 386 -18.37 1.49 5.68
CA ASP A 386 -19.43 0.79 4.99
C ASP A 386 -20.08 1.64 3.89
N GLY A 387 -19.85 2.96 3.84
CA GLY A 387 -20.37 3.84 2.79
C GLY A 387 -21.79 4.37 3.00
N SER A 388 -22.44 4.13 4.14
CA SER A 388 -23.81 4.62 4.37
C SER A 388 -23.88 6.14 4.60
N GLU A 389 -24.92 6.79 4.05
CA GLU A 389 -25.33 8.14 4.46
C GLU A 389 -25.89 8.21 5.90
N GLU A 390 -25.98 7.06 6.59
CA GLU A 390 -26.54 6.92 7.95
C GLU A 390 -25.48 7.05 9.05
N ASP A 391 -24.22 7.22 8.65
CA ASP A 391 -23.18 7.77 9.50
C ASP A 391 -23.39 9.28 9.71
N GLY A 392 -22.96 9.76 10.86
CA GLY A 392 -22.86 11.20 11.10
C GLY A 392 -22.05 11.93 10.01
N PRO A 393 -21.90 13.26 10.11
CA PRO A 393 -21.38 14.07 8.99
C PRO A 393 -20.00 13.56 8.50
N GLN A 394 -19.99 12.89 7.34
CA GLN A 394 -18.84 12.29 6.64
C GLN A 394 -17.96 11.28 7.44
N GLY A 395 -18.12 9.97 7.20
CA GLY A 395 -17.04 8.98 7.35
C GLY A 395 -16.79 8.42 8.76
N ALA A 396 -17.82 7.86 9.41
CA ALA A 396 -17.63 7.15 10.67
C ALA A 396 -17.20 5.69 10.38
N ARG A 397 -15.89 5.47 10.22
CA ARG A 397 -15.32 4.15 9.91
C ARG A 397 -15.30 3.21 11.10
N ASP A 398 -15.65 1.96 10.87
CA ASP A 398 -15.31 0.81 11.70
C ASP A 398 -13.80 0.76 11.94
N SER A 399 -13.43 0.31 13.13
CA SER A 399 -12.07 -0.09 13.47
C SER A 399 -12.01 -1.61 13.47
N ILE A 400 -11.32 -2.16 12.48
CA ILE A 400 -11.10 -3.60 12.33
C ILE A 400 -9.77 -3.93 12.98
N ALA A 401 -9.75 -4.84 13.93
CA ALA A 401 -8.52 -5.29 14.56
C ALA A 401 -7.67 -6.12 13.59
N SER A 402 -6.36 -6.17 13.84
CA SER A 402 -5.39 -6.89 13.01
C SER A 402 -5.53 -8.42 13.05
N ASP A 403 -6.48 -8.93 13.82
CA ASP A 403 -6.81 -10.36 13.94
C ASP A 403 -8.02 -10.74 13.07
N VAL A 404 -8.22 -9.97 11.99
CA VAL A 404 -9.17 -10.24 10.91
C VAL A 404 -8.37 -10.47 9.63
N GLU A 405 -8.66 -11.57 8.94
CA GLU A 405 -7.92 -12.00 7.75
C GLU A 405 -8.73 -11.86 6.46
N GLN A 406 -10.04 -11.62 6.54
CA GLN A 406 -10.90 -11.70 5.38
C GLN A 406 -11.90 -10.53 5.32
N LEU A 407 -12.18 -10.07 4.10
CA LEU A 407 -13.14 -9.01 3.81
C LEU A 407 -14.18 -9.47 2.79
N THR A 408 -15.40 -8.98 2.94
CA THR A 408 -16.44 -9.07 1.90
C THR A 408 -17.08 -7.71 1.76
N GLY A 409 -17.04 -7.12 0.56
CA GLY A 409 -17.68 -5.86 0.24
C GLY A 409 -19.21 -5.95 0.16
N GLY A 410 -19.82 -4.83 -0.22
CA GLY A 410 -21.25 -4.60 -0.36
C GLY A 410 -21.77 -4.87 -1.77
N ASN A 411 -22.77 -4.07 -2.19
CA ASN A 411 -23.40 -4.14 -3.51
C ASN A 411 -23.10 -2.89 -4.37
N GLY A 412 -22.16 -2.03 -3.92
CA GLY A 412 -21.71 -0.85 -4.65
C GLY A 412 -20.23 -0.95 -4.99
N ASP A 413 -19.69 0.09 -5.62
CA ASP A 413 -18.30 0.12 -6.08
C ASP A 413 -17.32 0.26 -4.90
N ASP A 414 -16.77 -0.85 -4.43
CA ASP A 414 -16.01 -0.93 -3.20
C ASP A 414 -14.51 -0.69 -3.41
N THR A 415 -13.79 -0.39 -2.33
CA THR A 415 -12.33 -0.35 -2.28
C THR A 415 -11.85 -1.14 -1.08
N LEU A 416 -11.28 -2.32 -1.33
CA LEU A 416 -10.88 -3.29 -0.32
C LEU A 416 -9.37 -3.51 -0.36
N THR A 417 -8.72 -3.48 0.80
CA THR A 417 -7.28 -3.68 0.95
C THR A 417 -7.01 -4.72 2.01
N GLY A 418 -6.24 -5.74 1.64
CA GLY A 418 -5.74 -6.77 2.53
C GLY A 418 -4.63 -6.27 3.44
N SER A 419 -3.78 -7.17 3.89
CA SER A 419 -2.78 -6.96 4.93
C SER A 419 -1.47 -7.62 4.52
N SER A 420 -0.60 -7.96 5.48
CA SER A 420 0.68 -8.61 5.18
C SER A 420 0.65 -10.14 5.39
N ILE A 421 -0.54 -10.72 5.46
CA ILE A 421 -0.76 -12.16 5.63
C ILE A 421 -1.71 -12.61 4.54
N ALA A 422 -1.80 -13.92 4.30
CA ALA A 422 -2.76 -14.47 3.34
C ALA A 422 -4.20 -14.04 3.70
N ASN A 423 -4.82 -13.30 2.79
CA ASN A 423 -6.16 -12.74 2.90
C ASN A 423 -7.12 -13.41 1.91
N THR A 424 -8.41 -13.46 2.28
CA THR A 424 -9.49 -13.74 1.33
C THR A 424 -10.36 -12.50 1.22
N ILE A 425 -10.48 -11.94 0.03
CA ILE A 425 -11.26 -10.71 -0.22
C ILE A 425 -12.23 -10.95 -1.36
N SER A 426 -13.50 -10.57 -1.15
CA SER A 426 -14.52 -10.55 -2.19
C SER A 426 -15.09 -9.13 -2.29
N GLY A 427 -15.09 -8.54 -3.48
CA GLY A 427 -15.71 -7.25 -3.78
C GLY A 427 -17.22 -7.33 -3.60
N GLY A 428 -17.88 -8.11 -4.46
CA GLY A 428 -19.33 -8.26 -4.42
C GLY A 428 -19.93 -7.75 -5.73
N PRO A 429 -21.20 -7.35 -5.75
CA PRO A 429 -21.71 -6.58 -6.87
C PRO A 429 -21.19 -5.15 -6.83
N GLY A 430 -20.81 -4.57 -7.98
CA GLY A 430 -20.24 -3.23 -8.07
C GLY A 430 -18.98 -3.22 -8.91
N ASP A 431 -18.50 -2.05 -9.33
CA ASP A 431 -17.20 -1.91 -9.99
C ASP A 431 -16.12 -1.74 -8.90
N ASP A 432 -15.55 -2.84 -8.42
CA ASP A 432 -14.76 -2.89 -7.20
C ASP A 432 -13.25 -2.65 -7.45
N ARG A 433 -12.55 -2.23 -6.39
CA ARG A 433 -11.08 -2.11 -6.37
C ARG A 433 -10.51 -2.91 -5.22
N ILE A 434 -9.72 -3.93 -5.53
CA ILE A 434 -9.18 -4.87 -4.55
C ILE A 434 -7.64 -4.90 -4.65
N SER A 435 -6.96 -4.83 -3.50
CA SER A 435 -5.52 -5.04 -3.37
C SER A 435 -5.27 -6.06 -2.27
N GLY A 436 -4.57 -7.16 -2.60
CA GLY A 436 -4.24 -8.25 -1.67
C GLY A 436 -3.21 -7.83 -0.64
N GLY A 437 -2.15 -7.14 -1.09
CA GLY A 437 -1.09 -6.65 -0.24
C GLY A 437 0.12 -7.58 -0.25
N VAL A 438 0.49 -8.14 0.90
CA VAL A 438 1.56 -9.14 0.95
C VAL A 438 0.96 -10.43 1.47
N GLY A 439 1.14 -11.54 0.79
CA GLY A 439 0.52 -12.78 1.20
C GLY A 439 0.35 -13.74 0.04
N ASN A 440 -0.32 -14.86 0.29
CA ASN A 440 -0.83 -15.65 -0.81
C ASN A 440 -2.34 -15.49 -0.73
N ASP A 441 -2.86 -14.55 -1.49
CA ASP A 441 -4.18 -14.02 -1.34
C ASP A 441 -5.17 -14.71 -2.28
N THR A 442 -6.44 -14.69 -1.89
CA THR A 442 -7.54 -15.16 -2.73
C THR A 442 -8.53 -14.01 -2.90
N LEU A 443 -8.56 -13.46 -4.10
CA LEU A 443 -9.23 -12.21 -4.43
C LEU A 443 -10.31 -12.44 -5.48
N SER A 444 -11.51 -11.90 -5.26
CA SER A 444 -12.62 -11.99 -6.20
C SER A 444 -13.29 -10.63 -6.38
N GLY A 445 -13.36 -10.13 -7.62
CA GLY A 445 -14.15 -8.94 -7.98
C GLY A 445 -15.65 -9.20 -7.84
N ALA A 446 -16.12 -10.25 -8.52
CA ALA A 446 -17.47 -10.79 -8.52
C ALA A 446 -18.39 -10.25 -9.64
N THR A 447 -19.18 -9.19 -9.46
CA THR A 447 -19.99 -8.72 -10.61
C THR A 447 -19.88 -7.22 -10.80
N GLY A 448 -19.43 -6.78 -11.95
CA GLY A 448 -19.13 -5.39 -12.28
C GLY A 448 -17.77 -5.33 -12.96
N ASP A 449 -17.36 -4.14 -13.39
CA ASP A 449 -16.08 -3.95 -14.06
C ASP A 449 -14.99 -3.72 -12.98
N ASP A 450 -14.33 -4.79 -12.54
CA ASP A 450 -13.50 -4.80 -11.34
C ASP A 450 -12.03 -4.53 -11.62
N ILE A 451 -11.30 -4.04 -10.61
CA ILE A 451 -9.83 -3.97 -10.61
C ILE A 451 -9.30 -4.78 -9.43
N VAL A 452 -8.57 -5.85 -9.71
CA VAL A 452 -8.06 -6.77 -8.69
C VAL A 452 -6.55 -6.92 -8.84
N HIS A 453 -5.81 -6.52 -7.80
CA HIS A 453 -4.36 -6.67 -7.73
C HIS A 453 -3.97 -7.65 -6.62
N GLY A 454 -3.19 -8.68 -6.93
CA GLY A 454 -2.59 -9.61 -5.97
C GLY A 454 -1.50 -8.94 -5.12
N ASP A 455 -0.63 -8.19 -5.80
CA ASP A 455 0.56 -7.53 -5.24
C ASP A 455 1.70 -8.52 -4.96
N ASP A 456 2.18 -8.69 -3.72
CA ASP A 456 3.31 -9.58 -3.42
C ASP A 456 2.83 -10.97 -2.95
N GLY A 457 3.21 -12.02 -3.68
CA GLY A 457 3.14 -13.41 -3.28
C GLY A 457 2.43 -14.29 -4.32
N ASN A 458 1.98 -15.49 -3.93
CA ASN A 458 1.36 -16.39 -4.89
C ASN A 458 -0.16 -16.32 -4.76
N ASP A 459 -0.78 -15.54 -5.62
CA ASP A 459 -2.16 -15.11 -5.50
C ASP A 459 -3.11 -15.87 -6.42
N THR A 460 -4.38 -15.86 -6.04
CA THR A 460 -5.48 -16.39 -6.84
C THR A 460 -6.52 -15.30 -7.05
N LEU A 461 -6.66 -14.85 -8.30
CA LEU A 461 -7.52 -13.75 -8.70
C LEU A 461 -8.69 -14.26 -9.53
N THR A 462 -9.88 -13.70 -9.30
CA THR A 462 -11.08 -14.02 -10.08
C THR A 462 -11.90 -12.75 -10.37
N GLY A 463 -12.13 -12.42 -11.64
CA GLY A 463 -12.97 -11.28 -12.03
C GLY A 463 -14.48 -11.58 -11.93
N SER A 464 -14.86 -12.74 -12.46
CA SER A 464 -16.21 -13.27 -12.64
C SER A 464 -17.03 -12.65 -13.77
N SER A 465 -17.69 -11.50 -13.62
CA SER A 465 -18.49 -10.95 -14.73
C SER A 465 -18.43 -9.43 -14.79
N GLY A 466 -18.18 -8.90 -15.97
CA GLY A 466 -17.88 -7.48 -16.22
C GLY A 466 -16.56 -7.40 -16.97
N ASP A 467 -16.16 -6.21 -17.39
CA ASP A 467 -14.87 -6.00 -18.05
C ASP A 467 -13.79 -5.74 -16.97
N ASP A 468 -13.05 -6.77 -16.57
CA ASP A 468 -12.19 -6.80 -15.39
C ASP A 468 -10.71 -6.50 -15.71
N ASP A 469 -9.98 -5.86 -14.77
CA ASP A 469 -8.51 -5.67 -14.80
C ASP A 469 -7.87 -6.47 -13.65
N LEU A 470 -7.24 -7.60 -13.97
CA LEU A 470 -6.60 -8.50 -13.03
C LEU A 470 -5.07 -8.43 -13.17
N ASN A 471 -4.37 -8.21 -12.05
CA ASN A 471 -2.91 -8.17 -12.02
C ASN A 471 -2.36 -9.02 -10.88
N GLY A 472 -1.62 -10.09 -11.18
CA GLY A 472 -1.00 -10.97 -10.20
C GLY A 472 0.02 -10.23 -9.34
N GLY A 473 1.08 -9.73 -9.97
CA GLY A 473 2.14 -8.96 -9.30
C GLY A 473 3.43 -9.76 -9.19
N ASP A 474 4.00 -9.83 -8.00
CA ASP A 474 5.24 -10.56 -7.74
C ASP A 474 4.93 -11.96 -7.20
N GLY A 475 5.15 -13.02 -7.97
CA GLY A 475 5.02 -14.39 -7.50
C GLY A 475 4.47 -15.34 -8.56
N THR A 476 4.01 -16.51 -8.14
CA THR A 476 3.40 -17.47 -9.08
C THR A 476 1.90 -17.42 -8.90
N ASP A 477 1.24 -16.77 -9.84
CA ASP A 477 -0.15 -16.35 -9.72
C ASP A 477 -1.09 -17.15 -10.61
N SER A 478 -2.37 -17.15 -10.22
CA SER A 478 -3.45 -17.71 -11.02
C SER A 478 -4.58 -16.71 -11.14
N ALA A 479 -4.89 -16.28 -12.36
CA ALA A 479 -5.96 -15.33 -12.64
C ALA A 479 -6.99 -15.93 -13.61
N THR A 480 -8.27 -15.81 -13.28
CA THR A 480 -9.39 -16.16 -14.17
C THR A 480 -10.34 -14.99 -14.28
N ALA A 481 -10.53 -14.44 -15.47
CA ALA A 481 -11.30 -13.21 -15.65
C ALA A 481 -12.80 -13.49 -15.67
N GLY A 482 -13.36 -14.12 -16.71
CA GLY A 482 -14.70 -14.68 -16.63
C GLY A 482 -15.58 -14.32 -17.81
N THR A 483 -16.51 -13.39 -17.66
CA THR A 483 -17.34 -12.92 -18.78
C THR A 483 -17.19 -11.41 -18.94
N GLY A 484 -16.81 -10.95 -20.11
CA GLY A 484 -16.56 -9.53 -20.38
C GLY A 484 -15.27 -9.38 -21.17
N ASP A 485 -14.96 -8.18 -21.64
CA ASP A 485 -13.71 -7.93 -22.37
C ASP A 485 -12.62 -7.59 -21.34
N ASP A 486 -11.87 -8.60 -20.91
CA ASP A 486 -11.02 -8.53 -19.72
C ASP A 486 -9.55 -8.17 -20.03
N THR A 487 -8.82 -7.67 -19.02
CA THR A 487 -7.36 -7.47 -19.07
C THR A 487 -6.69 -8.22 -17.93
N LEU A 488 -5.70 -9.06 -18.25
CA LEU A 488 -4.95 -9.84 -17.28
C LEU A 488 -3.44 -9.60 -17.43
N ALA A 489 -2.75 -9.41 -16.31
CA ALA A 489 -1.30 -9.40 -16.19
C ALA A 489 -0.86 -10.42 -15.13
N GLY A 490 0.09 -11.29 -15.47
CA GLY A 490 0.72 -12.21 -14.51
C GLY A 490 1.71 -11.44 -13.64
N GLY A 491 2.79 -10.93 -14.24
CA GLY A 491 3.79 -10.14 -13.54
C GLY A 491 5.13 -10.87 -13.47
N ASP A 492 5.73 -10.94 -12.28
CA ASP A 492 7.00 -11.62 -12.05
C ASP A 492 6.75 -13.05 -11.57
N GLY A 493 6.95 -14.08 -12.41
CA GLY A 493 6.89 -15.48 -12.00
C GLY A 493 6.15 -16.34 -13.00
N ALA A 494 5.98 -17.62 -12.70
CA ALA A 494 5.41 -18.57 -13.67
C ALA A 494 3.89 -18.64 -13.52
N ASP A 495 3.17 -17.83 -14.28
CA ASP A 495 1.76 -17.52 -14.04
C ASP A 495 0.79 -18.35 -14.89
N SER A 496 -0.45 -18.44 -14.42
CA SER A 496 -1.55 -19.08 -15.14
C SER A 496 -2.71 -18.11 -15.32
N LEU A 497 -2.92 -17.65 -16.55
CA LEU A 497 -3.93 -16.66 -16.92
C LEU A 497 -5.02 -17.27 -17.80
N ASN A 498 -6.29 -16.99 -17.51
CA ASN A 498 -7.43 -17.47 -18.27
C ASN A 498 -8.48 -16.36 -18.47
N GLY A 499 -8.63 -15.85 -19.70
CA GLY A 499 -9.60 -14.80 -20.06
C GLY A 499 -11.05 -15.28 -19.99
N SER A 500 -11.29 -16.52 -20.39
CA SER A 500 -12.58 -17.20 -20.40
C SER A 500 -13.53 -16.75 -21.52
N SER A 501 -14.25 -15.64 -21.43
CA SER A 501 -15.18 -15.26 -22.49
C SER A 501 -15.33 -13.75 -22.66
N GLY A 502 -15.20 -13.30 -23.90
CA GLY A 502 -15.12 -11.89 -24.30
C GLY A 502 -13.85 -11.67 -25.09
N ASP A 503 -13.61 -10.45 -25.58
CA ASP A 503 -12.40 -10.13 -26.33
C ASP A 503 -11.29 -9.70 -25.36
N ASP A 504 -10.50 -10.66 -24.88
CA ASP A 504 -9.60 -10.49 -23.72
C ASP A 504 -8.17 -10.06 -24.10
N VAL A 505 -7.47 -9.42 -23.17
CA VAL A 505 -6.04 -9.05 -23.29
C VAL A 505 -5.22 -9.68 -22.16
N LEU A 506 -4.42 -10.68 -22.50
CA LEU A 506 -3.56 -11.40 -21.55
C LEU A 506 -2.09 -11.06 -21.76
N SER A 507 -1.37 -10.88 -20.64
CA SER A 507 0.06 -10.62 -20.61
C SER A 507 0.72 -11.45 -19.53
N GLY A 508 1.54 -12.45 -19.89
CA GLY A 508 2.27 -13.33 -18.97
C GLY A 508 3.19 -12.52 -18.06
N GLY A 509 4.33 -12.07 -18.59
CA GLY A 509 5.26 -11.27 -17.80
C GLY A 509 6.68 -11.77 -17.89
N ASP A 510 7.30 -11.99 -16.74
CA ASP A 510 8.62 -12.59 -16.63
C ASP A 510 8.48 -14.05 -16.18
N ALA A 511 9.25 -14.96 -16.78
CA ALA A 511 9.24 -16.41 -16.56
C ALA A 511 8.21 -17.18 -17.42
N ASP A 512 8.15 -18.50 -17.23
CA ASP A 512 7.46 -19.40 -18.16
C ASP A 512 5.96 -19.45 -17.83
N ASP A 513 5.13 -18.77 -18.63
CA ASP A 513 3.71 -18.56 -18.36
C ASP A 513 2.78 -19.50 -19.14
N THR A 514 1.55 -19.67 -18.63
CA THR A 514 0.45 -20.34 -19.34
C THR A 514 -0.73 -19.40 -19.51
N LEU A 515 -1.06 -19.07 -20.76
CA LEU A 515 -2.14 -18.15 -21.13
C LEU A 515 -3.23 -18.89 -21.92
N SER A 516 -4.48 -18.73 -21.51
CA SER A 516 -5.67 -19.21 -22.22
C SER A 516 -6.61 -18.03 -22.50
N GLY A 517 -6.89 -17.73 -23.77
CA GLY A 517 -7.84 -16.68 -24.16
C GLY A 517 -9.26 -17.09 -23.80
N GLY A 518 -9.79 -18.08 -24.50
CA GLY A 518 -11.12 -18.61 -24.23
C GLY A 518 -12.01 -18.41 -25.44
N THR A 519 -13.22 -17.88 -25.27
CA THR A 519 -14.09 -17.54 -26.41
C THR A 519 -14.06 -16.05 -26.67
N GLY A 520 -13.75 -15.62 -27.88
CA GLY A 520 -13.69 -14.21 -28.26
C GLY A 520 -12.51 -13.97 -29.19
N ASP A 521 -12.33 -12.73 -29.66
CA ASP A 521 -11.14 -12.37 -30.44
C ASP A 521 -10.05 -11.86 -29.48
N ASP A 522 -9.23 -12.76 -28.92
CA ASP A 522 -8.30 -12.47 -27.82
C ASP A 522 -6.93 -11.96 -28.26
N LEU A 523 -6.20 -11.31 -27.34
CA LEU A 523 -4.79 -10.92 -27.49
C LEU A 523 -3.95 -11.51 -26.37
N LEU A 524 -3.13 -12.51 -26.68
CA LEU A 524 -2.21 -13.14 -25.74
C LEU A 524 -0.77 -12.69 -26.00
N ARG A 525 -0.08 -12.26 -24.95
CA ARG A 525 1.34 -11.88 -24.95
C ARG A 525 2.10 -12.64 -23.87
N GLY A 526 2.94 -13.60 -24.27
CA GLY A 526 3.79 -14.34 -23.34
C GLY A 526 4.78 -13.42 -22.61
N ARG A 527 5.54 -12.63 -23.39
CA ARG A 527 6.65 -11.77 -22.95
C ARG A 527 7.92 -12.57 -22.68
N GLU A 528 8.58 -12.40 -21.53
CA GLU A 528 9.90 -13.01 -21.28
C GLU A 528 9.72 -14.39 -20.66
N GLY A 529 10.13 -15.46 -21.34
CA GLY A 529 9.94 -16.81 -20.81
C GLY A 529 9.70 -17.82 -21.92
N ASP A 530 9.67 -19.10 -21.58
CA ASP A 530 9.21 -20.15 -22.49
C ASP A 530 7.70 -20.34 -22.29
N ASP A 531 6.87 -19.58 -23.02
CA ASP A 531 5.44 -19.47 -22.73
C ASP A 531 4.56 -20.48 -23.48
N LEU A 532 3.42 -20.85 -22.88
CA LEU A 532 2.37 -21.66 -23.50
C LEU A 532 1.10 -20.82 -23.74
N LEU A 533 0.71 -20.65 -25.00
CA LEU A 533 -0.43 -19.83 -25.41
C LEU A 533 -1.52 -20.71 -26.06
N ASP A 534 -2.74 -20.64 -25.53
CA ASP A 534 -3.96 -21.25 -26.09
C ASP A 534 -4.95 -20.12 -26.37
N GLY A 535 -5.19 -19.78 -27.63
CA GLY A 535 -6.16 -18.74 -27.98
C GLY A 535 -7.59 -19.16 -27.64
N GLY A 536 -7.91 -20.43 -27.89
CA GLY A 536 -9.28 -20.94 -27.83
C GLY A 536 -9.97 -20.89 -29.19
N PRO A 537 -11.31 -20.97 -29.24
CA PRO A 537 -12.09 -20.67 -30.44
C PRO A 537 -12.09 -19.17 -30.80
N ASP A 538 -12.48 -18.89 -32.06
CA ASP A 538 -12.61 -17.53 -32.63
C ASP A 538 -11.26 -16.94 -33.11
N GLY A 539 -11.09 -15.62 -33.17
CA GLY A 539 -10.04 -14.97 -33.96
C GLY A 539 -8.95 -14.28 -33.14
N ASP A 540 -7.97 -15.03 -32.67
CA ASP A 540 -7.01 -14.51 -31.68
C ASP A 540 -5.76 -13.84 -32.26
N THR A 541 -4.98 -13.17 -31.42
CA THR A 541 -3.64 -12.68 -31.71
C THR A 541 -2.67 -13.22 -30.67
N LEU A 542 -1.74 -14.07 -31.10
CA LEU A 542 -0.84 -14.81 -30.23
C LEU A 542 0.60 -14.33 -30.44
N VAL A 543 1.19 -13.75 -29.39
CA VAL A 543 2.54 -13.21 -29.39
C VAL A 543 3.32 -13.89 -28.27
N GLY A 544 4.32 -14.70 -28.59
CA GLY A 544 5.25 -15.26 -27.59
C GLY A 544 6.12 -14.17 -26.97
N GLY A 545 7.31 -13.94 -27.52
CA GLY A 545 8.17 -12.86 -27.05
C GLY A 545 9.63 -13.28 -27.09
N PRO A 546 10.46 -12.78 -26.15
CA PRO A 546 11.74 -13.39 -25.86
C PRO A 546 11.61 -14.74 -25.14
N GLY A 547 12.07 -15.81 -25.79
CA GLY A 547 12.13 -17.14 -25.19
C GLY A 547 11.81 -18.20 -26.23
N THR A 548 11.32 -19.36 -25.79
CA THR A 548 10.90 -20.47 -26.65
C THR A 548 9.41 -20.73 -26.48
N ASP A 549 8.62 -20.05 -27.29
CA ASP A 549 7.18 -19.97 -27.06
C ASP A 549 6.41 -21.02 -27.87
N THR A 550 5.31 -21.50 -27.30
CA THR A 550 4.48 -22.56 -27.86
C THR A 550 3.03 -22.14 -27.96
N VAL A 551 2.49 -22.14 -29.17
CA VAL A 551 1.04 -22.05 -29.37
C VAL A 551 0.44 -23.46 -29.43
N THR A 552 -0.64 -23.69 -28.69
CA THR A 552 -1.31 -25.00 -28.61
C THR A 552 -2.75 -24.94 -29.06
N TYR A 553 -3.18 -26.00 -29.76
CA TYR A 553 -4.56 -26.29 -30.11
C TYR A 553 -5.04 -27.62 -29.49
N GLY A 554 -4.27 -28.16 -28.55
CA GLY A 554 -4.50 -29.49 -27.97
C GLY A 554 -5.80 -29.62 -27.18
N ASN A 555 -6.38 -28.50 -26.73
CA ASN A 555 -7.65 -28.46 -26.00
C ASN A 555 -8.87 -28.30 -26.90
N ALA A 556 -8.67 -28.00 -28.18
CA ALA A 556 -9.76 -27.78 -29.11
C ALA A 556 -10.42 -29.12 -29.49
N ASP A 557 -11.70 -29.31 -29.13
CA ASP A 557 -12.53 -30.48 -29.53
C ASP A 557 -13.07 -30.28 -30.96
N VAL A 558 -12.19 -29.88 -31.87
CA VAL A 558 -12.46 -29.42 -33.24
C VAL A 558 -11.96 -30.42 -34.28
N GLY A 559 -12.38 -30.22 -35.52
CA GLY A 559 -11.74 -30.86 -36.67
C GLY A 559 -10.28 -30.42 -36.79
N GLY A 560 -9.50 -31.07 -37.65
CA GLY A 560 -8.07 -30.76 -37.75
C GLY A 560 -7.74 -29.29 -38.06
N VAL A 561 -6.70 -28.79 -37.41
CA VAL A 561 -6.21 -27.40 -37.33
C VAL A 561 -5.23 -27.09 -38.46
N VAL A 562 -5.15 -25.83 -38.92
CA VAL A 562 -4.15 -25.39 -39.91
C VAL A 562 -3.38 -24.17 -39.37
N ALA A 563 -2.23 -24.39 -38.75
CA ALA A 563 -1.45 -23.31 -38.13
C ALA A 563 -0.10 -23.05 -38.83
N SER A 564 0.28 -21.78 -38.95
CA SER A 564 1.57 -21.37 -39.50
C SER A 564 2.22 -20.23 -38.70
N ILE A 565 3.46 -20.45 -38.28
CA ILE A 565 4.25 -19.43 -37.58
C ILE A 565 4.67 -18.31 -38.55
N GLY A 566 4.62 -17.04 -38.12
CA GLY A 566 5.29 -15.91 -38.77
C GLY A 566 4.70 -15.41 -40.10
N ALA A 567 3.77 -16.15 -40.70
CA ALA A 567 2.99 -15.69 -41.86
C ALA A 567 1.71 -14.90 -41.47
N GLY A 568 1.36 -14.88 -40.18
CA GLY A 568 0.23 -14.16 -39.62
C GLY A 568 -1.14 -14.84 -39.79
N THR A 569 -1.20 -16.18 -39.81
CA THR A 569 -2.46 -16.95 -39.79
C THR A 569 -2.31 -18.29 -39.07
N GLY A 570 -3.01 -18.47 -37.93
CA GLY A 570 -3.46 -19.74 -37.36
C GLY A 570 -4.95 -19.94 -37.67
N ASP A 571 -5.40 -21.19 -37.80
CA ASP A 571 -6.80 -21.54 -38.14
C ASP A 571 -7.20 -22.70 -37.22
N ASP A 572 -8.19 -22.45 -36.36
CA ASP A 572 -8.74 -23.34 -35.31
C ASP A 572 -9.48 -24.58 -35.85
N GLY A 573 -9.51 -24.81 -37.17
CA GLY A 573 -9.89 -26.09 -37.76
C GLY A 573 -11.34 -26.24 -38.21
N ASN A 574 -12.09 -25.14 -38.40
CA ASN A 574 -13.45 -25.20 -38.97
C ASN A 574 -13.50 -24.99 -40.50
N VAL A 575 -13.26 -26.07 -41.25
CA VAL A 575 -13.67 -26.34 -42.66
C VAL A 575 -13.43 -25.23 -43.70
N ILE A 576 -12.28 -25.24 -44.37
CA ILE A 576 -11.97 -24.44 -45.58
C ILE A 576 -12.43 -22.98 -45.44
N ASP A 577 -11.54 -22.18 -44.86
CA ASP A 577 -11.61 -20.72 -44.95
C ASP A 577 -12.99 -20.15 -44.59
N GLY A 578 -13.31 -20.17 -43.29
CA GLY A 578 -14.20 -19.15 -42.75
C GLY A 578 -13.73 -17.73 -43.16
N PRO A 579 -14.62 -16.72 -43.09
CA PRO A 579 -14.24 -15.33 -43.31
C PRO A 579 -13.00 -14.95 -42.50
N ALA A 580 -12.20 -13.99 -42.98
CA ALA A 580 -10.91 -13.58 -42.43
C ALA A 580 -10.92 -12.95 -41.00
N GLY A 581 -11.96 -13.21 -40.19
CA GLY A 581 -12.09 -12.73 -38.81
C GLY A 581 -12.65 -13.82 -37.90
N LEU A 582 -12.16 -15.05 -38.08
CA LEU A 582 -12.34 -16.23 -37.22
C LEU A 582 -11.04 -17.06 -37.29
N ARG A 583 -9.90 -16.37 -37.35
CA ARG A 583 -8.58 -16.98 -37.56
C ARG A 583 -7.59 -16.28 -36.67
N ASP A 584 -6.79 -17.07 -35.99
CA ASP A 584 -5.72 -16.57 -35.17
C ASP A 584 -4.64 -15.89 -36.02
N THR A 585 -3.93 -14.97 -35.40
CA THR A 585 -2.74 -14.32 -35.91
C THR A 585 -1.57 -14.74 -35.03
N ILE A 586 -0.83 -15.75 -35.47
CA ILE A 586 0.39 -16.20 -34.77
C ILE A 586 1.55 -15.29 -35.20
N HIS A 587 2.11 -14.56 -34.24
CA HIS A 587 3.24 -13.65 -34.46
C HIS A 587 4.53 -14.42 -34.76
N ALA A 588 5.53 -13.73 -35.33
CA ALA A 588 6.81 -14.34 -35.71
C ALA A 588 7.75 -14.64 -34.52
N THR A 589 7.34 -14.26 -33.31
CA THR A 589 8.03 -14.52 -32.03
C THR A 589 7.45 -15.75 -31.33
N VAL A 590 6.92 -16.69 -32.10
CA VAL A 590 6.48 -18.00 -31.61
C VAL A 590 7.35 -19.02 -32.33
N GLU A 591 7.84 -20.03 -31.61
CA GLU A 591 8.78 -21.01 -32.14
C GLU A 591 8.12 -22.38 -32.35
N ASN A 592 7.07 -22.71 -31.58
CA ASN A 592 6.52 -24.06 -31.53
C ASN A 592 5.00 -24.09 -31.73
N LEU A 593 4.51 -25.23 -32.24
CA LEU A 593 3.08 -25.49 -32.41
C LEU A 593 2.71 -26.88 -31.88
N ILE A 594 1.57 -26.97 -31.20
CA ILE A 594 0.91 -28.22 -30.82
C ILE A 594 -0.47 -28.29 -31.50
N GLY A 595 -0.73 -29.36 -32.24
CA GLY A 595 -1.99 -29.65 -32.91
C GLY A 595 -3.08 -30.17 -31.97
N SER A 596 -4.25 -30.42 -32.54
CA SER A 596 -5.45 -30.93 -31.88
C SER A 596 -5.48 -32.47 -31.81
N SER A 597 -6.69 -33.03 -31.66
CA SER A 597 -6.93 -34.47 -31.85
C SER A 597 -7.41 -34.84 -33.27
N GLY A 598 -7.54 -33.82 -34.14
CA GLY A 598 -8.01 -33.91 -35.51
C GLY A 598 -6.87 -34.16 -36.51
N LYS A 599 -7.13 -33.96 -37.80
CA LYS A 599 -6.09 -34.07 -38.84
C LYS A 599 -5.43 -32.71 -39.07
N ASP A 600 -4.28 -32.48 -38.49
CA ASP A 600 -3.71 -31.13 -38.45
C ASP A 600 -2.76 -30.86 -39.63
N THR A 601 -2.52 -29.57 -39.89
CA THR A 601 -1.50 -29.06 -40.79
C THR A 601 -0.71 -27.95 -40.09
N LEU A 602 0.48 -28.27 -39.61
CA LEU A 602 1.32 -27.33 -38.85
C LEU A 602 2.53 -26.93 -39.69
N THR A 603 2.80 -25.62 -39.79
CA THR A 603 3.91 -25.07 -40.57
C THR A 603 4.79 -24.17 -39.69
N GLY A 604 6.07 -24.51 -39.60
CA GLY A 604 7.12 -23.73 -38.96
C GLY A 604 7.54 -22.52 -39.79
N ASN A 605 8.68 -21.93 -39.44
CA ASN A 605 9.25 -20.76 -40.11
C ASN A 605 10.70 -21.05 -40.58
N GLY A 606 11.57 -20.03 -40.58
CA GLY A 606 12.98 -20.19 -40.99
C GLY A 606 13.95 -20.42 -39.81
N LEU A 607 13.43 -20.63 -38.61
CA LEU A 607 14.14 -20.88 -37.35
C LEU A 607 13.86 -22.31 -36.88
N ASP A 608 14.58 -22.75 -35.85
CA ASP A 608 14.39 -24.08 -35.26
C ASP A 608 13.01 -24.17 -34.58
N ASN A 609 12.14 -25.07 -35.04
CA ASN A 609 10.78 -25.23 -34.51
C ASN A 609 10.52 -26.62 -33.92
N ILE A 610 9.67 -26.70 -32.90
CA ILE A 610 9.05 -27.95 -32.43
C ILE A 610 7.59 -27.98 -32.89
N LEU A 611 7.26 -28.92 -33.77
CA LEU A 611 5.88 -29.13 -34.25
C LEU A 611 5.39 -30.49 -33.74
N ASN A 612 4.37 -30.48 -32.88
CA ASN A 612 3.71 -31.68 -32.37
C ASN A 612 2.31 -31.81 -32.97
N GLY A 613 2.08 -32.80 -33.82
CA GLY A 613 0.78 -33.03 -34.46
C GLY A 613 -0.34 -33.46 -33.52
N GLY A 614 -0.02 -33.89 -32.29
CA GLY A 614 -1.04 -34.42 -31.39
C GLY A 614 -1.50 -35.82 -31.81
N SER A 615 -2.81 -36.05 -31.81
CA SER A 615 -3.41 -37.28 -32.35
C SER A 615 -4.08 -36.96 -33.68
N GLY A 616 -4.05 -37.88 -34.64
CA GLY A 616 -4.58 -37.57 -35.97
C GLY A 616 -3.70 -38.05 -37.10
N ALA A 617 -4.06 -37.69 -38.33
CA ALA A 617 -3.26 -38.03 -39.51
C ALA A 617 -2.71 -36.74 -40.12
N ASP A 618 -1.62 -36.24 -39.55
CA ASP A 618 -1.24 -34.84 -39.61
C ASP A 618 -0.29 -34.54 -40.78
N SER A 619 -0.06 -33.26 -41.02
CA SER A 619 0.89 -32.75 -41.99
C SER A 619 1.79 -31.71 -41.33
N LEU A 620 3.04 -32.07 -41.05
CA LEU A 620 4.00 -31.22 -40.34
C LEU A 620 5.07 -30.71 -41.31
N TYR A 621 5.19 -29.39 -41.39
CA TYR A 621 6.07 -28.68 -42.32
C TYR A 621 7.07 -27.79 -41.54
N GLY A 622 8.30 -28.26 -41.29
CA GLY A 622 9.30 -27.47 -40.53
C GLY A 622 9.79 -26.21 -41.28
N LEU A 623 9.90 -26.33 -42.61
CA LEU A 623 10.46 -25.33 -43.53
C LEU A 623 11.98 -25.20 -43.44
N GLY A 624 12.55 -24.32 -42.60
CA GLY A 624 14.00 -24.19 -42.50
C GLY A 624 14.44 -23.86 -41.09
N GLY A 625 15.65 -24.23 -40.73
CA GLY A 625 16.05 -24.37 -39.32
C GLY A 625 16.41 -25.83 -39.07
N ALA A 626 16.69 -26.17 -37.81
CA ALA A 626 16.83 -27.54 -37.34
C ALA A 626 15.59 -27.95 -36.54
N ASP A 627 14.62 -28.56 -37.23
CA ASP A 627 13.28 -28.78 -36.68
C ASP A 627 13.10 -30.11 -35.94
N LEU A 628 12.12 -30.16 -35.02
CA LEU A 628 11.65 -31.36 -34.34
C LEU A 628 10.17 -31.62 -34.63
N LEU A 629 9.91 -32.59 -35.52
CA LEU A 629 8.54 -32.98 -35.92
C LEU A 629 8.03 -34.23 -35.17
N GLN A 630 7.18 -34.02 -34.16
CA GLN A 630 6.60 -35.04 -33.30
C GLN A 630 5.21 -35.46 -33.78
N ALA A 631 4.99 -36.77 -33.91
CA ALA A 631 3.69 -37.32 -34.32
C ALA A 631 3.59 -38.74 -33.77
N ALA A 632 3.18 -38.84 -32.51
CA ALA A 632 3.49 -39.96 -31.61
C ALA A 632 2.26 -40.79 -31.18
N ASP A 633 1.18 -40.75 -31.96
CA ASP A 633 -0.10 -41.37 -31.61
C ASP A 633 -0.34 -42.75 -32.29
N GLY A 634 0.51 -43.13 -33.25
CA GLY A 634 0.39 -44.39 -34.00
C GLY A 634 -0.55 -44.33 -35.21
N ILE A 635 -0.99 -43.13 -35.60
CA ILE A 635 -1.66 -42.84 -36.87
C ILE A 635 -0.61 -42.25 -37.83
N LYS A 636 -0.82 -42.42 -39.15
CA LYS A 636 0.18 -42.07 -40.15
C LYS A 636 0.14 -40.58 -40.50
N ASP A 637 1.24 -39.90 -40.23
CA ASP A 637 1.45 -38.48 -40.58
C ASP A 637 2.31 -38.27 -41.82
N THR A 638 2.16 -37.09 -42.41
CA THR A 638 3.03 -36.55 -43.45
C THR A 638 4.01 -35.57 -42.81
N LYS A 639 5.31 -35.78 -43.01
CA LYS A 639 6.37 -34.89 -42.49
C LYS A 639 7.19 -34.40 -43.67
N LEU A 640 7.29 -33.08 -43.84
CA LEU A 640 8.07 -32.45 -44.92
C LEU A 640 8.92 -31.32 -44.33
N ASP A 641 10.24 -31.49 -44.39
CA ASP A 641 11.19 -30.51 -43.89
C ASP A 641 12.18 -30.16 -45.00
N CYS A 642 12.30 -28.87 -45.31
CA CYS A 642 13.10 -28.38 -46.42
C CYS A 642 14.34 -27.56 -45.98
N GLY A 643 14.73 -27.65 -44.70
CA GLY A 643 15.86 -26.96 -44.12
C GLY A 643 17.22 -27.39 -44.70
N GLY A 644 18.19 -26.48 -44.66
CA GLY A 644 19.55 -26.72 -45.13
C GLY A 644 20.49 -27.34 -44.07
N ASP A 645 20.02 -27.50 -42.83
CA ASP A 645 20.81 -27.88 -41.65
C ASP A 645 20.55 -29.34 -41.22
N LEU A 646 21.13 -29.77 -40.08
CA LEU A 646 21.03 -31.14 -39.57
C LEU A 646 19.82 -31.29 -38.64
N ASP A 647 18.65 -31.56 -39.22
CA ASP A 647 17.39 -31.71 -38.47
C ASP A 647 17.42 -32.90 -37.51
N TYR A 648 16.61 -32.85 -36.45
CA TYR A 648 16.43 -34.01 -35.59
C TYR A 648 15.75 -35.12 -36.39
N PRO A 649 16.23 -36.38 -36.32
CA PRO A 649 15.48 -37.47 -36.91
C PRO A 649 14.09 -37.48 -36.26
N ALA A 650 13.05 -37.26 -37.07
CA ALA A 650 11.67 -37.26 -36.60
C ALA A 650 11.45 -38.43 -35.63
N GLN A 651 10.84 -38.19 -34.46
CA GLN A 651 10.44 -39.29 -33.59
C GLN A 651 9.48 -40.16 -34.43
N ARG A 652 9.97 -41.34 -34.80
CA ARG A 652 9.39 -42.16 -35.87
C ARG A 652 8.18 -42.90 -35.31
N ASP A 653 6.99 -42.60 -35.82
CA ASP A 653 5.98 -43.66 -35.88
C ASP A 653 6.51 -44.76 -36.81
N ALA A 654 6.43 -46.00 -36.36
CA ALA A 654 7.18 -47.07 -36.95
C ALA A 654 6.62 -47.40 -38.36
N ILE A 655 7.45 -47.10 -39.38
CA ILE A 655 7.40 -47.57 -40.77
C ILE A 655 6.78 -46.57 -41.78
N ASP A 656 7.50 -45.47 -42.06
CA ASP A 656 7.42 -44.83 -43.39
C ASP A 656 8.82 -44.57 -44.00
N PRO A 657 9.17 -45.20 -45.13
CA PRO A 657 10.39 -44.92 -45.91
C PRO A 657 10.25 -43.73 -46.88
N SER A 658 9.15 -42.96 -46.84
CA SER A 658 8.87 -41.83 -47.74
C SER A 658 8.84 -40.45 -47.06
N ALA A 659 9.22 -40.35 -45.78
CA ALA A 659 9.56 -39.05 -45.18
C ALA A 659 10.74 -38.45 -45.96
N ALA A 660 10.44 -37.50 -46.84
CA ALA A 660 11.44 -36.81 -47.60
C ALA A 660 11.87 -35.58 -46.80
N SER A 661 13.10 -35.58 -46.27
CA SER A 661 13.79 -34.29 -46.12
C SER A 661 14.07 -33.79 -47.53
N CYS A 662 13.83 -32.50 -47.79
CA CYS A 662 13.97 -31.92 -49.13
C CYS A 662 15.46 -31.89 -49.52
N THR A 663 15.99 -33.02 -49.96
CA THR A 663 17.27 -33.07 -50.65
C THR A 663 17.09 -32.57 -52.08
N GLY A 664 17.14 -31.25 -52.24
CA GLY A 664 17.60 -30.61 -53.46
C GLY A 664 16.55 -29.83 -54.26
N ILE A 665 16.54 -28.51 -54.08
CA ILE A 665 16.39 -27.57 -55.20
C ILE A 665 17.49 -26.49 -55.07
N GLU A 666 18.73 -26.85 -55.39
CA GLU A 666 19.67 -25.84 -55.88
C GLU A 666 19.26 -25.47 -57.31
N GLY A 667 18.61 -24.32 -57.42
CA GLY A 667 18.41 -23.66 -58.70
C GLY A 667 19.75 -23.24 -59.31
N THR A 668 20.00 -23.65 -60.55
CA THR A 668 20.81 -22.88 -61.50
C THR A 668 19.90 -22.50 -62.68
N PRO A 669 20.17 -21.35 -63.32
CA PRO A 669 19.19 -20.29 -63.60
C PRO A 669 18.18 -20.58 -64.71
#